data_AF-A0AAW3CC12-F1
#
_entry.id   AF-A0AAW3CC12-F1
#
_cell.length_a   1.000
_cell.length_b   1.000
_cell.length_c   1.000
_cell.angle_alpha   90.00
_cell.angle_beta   90.00
_cell.angle_gamma   90.00
#
_symmetry.space_group_name_H-M   'P 1'
#
loop_
_entity.id
_entity.type
_entity.pdbx_description
1 polymer ?
#
loop_
_entity_poly.entity_id
_entity_poly.type
_entity_poly.pdbx_seq_one_letter_code
_entity_poly.pdbx_strand_id
1 'polypeptide(L)'
;MFVRVLNTAAVGTPTGGALAALQRRGAASKKASATLSSPAPASNHTVQSSSSTGPCTIIANAAAQFSGTHLDVAWTRQFVLGSLLQRYDPLRYAPSSSTARVVESALLESQRLLSSIWKLPVRPLDAVSETRILRLLARYAAGEGILSDTALEILQRVLVRLPGAPKCISDPVHMRTLLELIGYVEPGDNLNRVAYAGELHYPPQAHAFMTELLAEGRQRDGGDAFDAIRERRAGPGYAIDSATTSEVDDAIGVCVDATTGAKYFVVYVSDATVYCPFDSTLEQLTARRLTTTTYLPEGVFFMLPKPIVEAATLREDRPCRTFNVVFQIDETTGEVKNYSVAVGWLDQLRRITYDQLQEMISKEEDREVPTEDSGPTVMGVGHVKDAPSSSPLLTECIDSAHPPPTWMTREDKDNLFYIMHCARLRLRTRLERQQRQQRQCGHGRKDGGGAVAAPPPVDFSLPDPLIKVKGAEVLSVSDQVISTQDARLAVAELMIAANEVCSRIAQANHITVPFRGTRALSSDHLVARYYTEPEGVQTLTSLDASHIFLAEAMQSSVRRLSTVTRAIYHHVPLHHAGLDTTFYTHSTSPLRRYPDMLVHHQLKTWLWQQRRGGGSSGKARAVSTSAAPQEFIPEYAMASLCAMISTKQERASLLQDSSTRFWILRYLENLERASASADAAAAAATRDGSNGDSPHKRSYVCLVGETRRVVAAPAYTRFACSSAELSQLLSLPLTSASTTSSTVRRPASLQVDAVARWRQETPEFTYVSDVYIPEVQLAHTITHHLDSVRVGAVLECHIARVQPTQGLLELVIDRVLPGGDERHYERLWMGGFVSQLDA
;
A
#
# COMPACT_ATOMS: atom_id res chain seq x y z
N MET A 1 0.36 12.64 14.49
CA MET A 1 1.27 13.74 14.11
C MET A 1 1.10 14.85 15.14
N PHE A 2 2.19 15.46 15.61
CA PHE A 2 2.16 16.72 16.36
C PHE A 2 2.97 17.73 15.56
N VAL A 3 2.34 18.84 15.16
CA VAL A 3 3.00 20.02 14.57
C VAL A 3 3.10 21.04 15.70
N ARG A 4 4.31 21.57 15.95
CA ARG A 4 4.54 22.56 17.01
C ARG A 4 4.84 23.91 16.37
N VAL A 5 3.94 24.86 16.55
CA VAL A 5 4.12 26.25 16.09
C VAL A 5 4.80 27.04 17.20
N LEU A 6 5.99 27.59 16.94
CA LEU A 6 6.66 28.52 17.85
C LEU A 6 6.31 29.95 17.43
N ASN A 7 5.69 30.69 18.34
CA ASN A 7 5.46 32.12 18.18
C ASN A 7 6.53 32.89 18.99
N THR A 8 7.23 33.81 18.35
CA THR A 8 8.17 34.73 18.99
C THR A 8 7.46 36.03 19.35
N ALA A 9 7.21 36.27 20.64
CA ALA A 9 6.93 37.60 21.17
C ALA A 9 7.44 37.71 22.61
N ALA A 10 8.41 38.60 22.83
CA ALA A 10 8.95 38.96 24.13
C ALA A 10 8.13 40.11 24.73
N VAL A 11 7.64 39.99 25.98
CA VAL A 11 7.39 41.10 26.93
C VAL A 11 7.29 40.57 28.38
N GLY A 12 8.12 41.12 29.27
CA GLY A 12 7.72 41.63 30.61
C GLY A 12 7.53 40.67 31.80
N THR A 13 8.52 40.60 32.68
CA THR A 13 8.37 40.26 34.12
C THR A 13 7.46 41.26 34.85
N PRO A 14 6.77 40.86 35.94
CA PRO A 14 7.31 41.19 37.26
C PRO A 14 7.14 40.14 38.37
N THR A 15 7.93 40.41 39.40
CA THR A 15 8.17 39.88 40.75
C THR A 15 6.99 39.56 41.68
N GLY A 16 7.18 38.60 42.60
CA GLY A 16 6.82 38.79 44.03
C GLY A 16 6.28 37.60 44.84
N GLY A 17 7.03 37.19 45.90
CA GLY A 17 6.53 36.63 47.18
C GLY A 17 6.29 35.10 47.24
N ALA A 18 7.11 34.25 47.88
CA ALA A 18 7.51 34.11 49.30
C ALA A 18 6.68 33.08 50.11
N LEU A 19 7.45 32.23 50.84
CA LEU A 19 7.20 31.61 52.16
C LEU A 19 6.75 30.13 52.33
N ALA A 20 7.60 29.45 53.13
CA ALA A 20 7.39 28.43 54.18
C ALA A 20 7.01 26.99 53.75
N ALA A 21 7.87 25.97 53.92
CA ALA A 21 8.41 25.36 55.15
C ALA A 21 7.36 24.62 56.01
N LEU A 22 7.45 23.28 56.07
CA LEU A 22 7.17 22.51 57.29
C LEU A 22 7.75 21.08 57.25
N GLN A 23 8.59 20.80 58.26
CA GLN A 23 9.10 19.50 58.67
C GLN A 23 8.09 18.75 59.55
N ARG A 24 8.20 17.40 59.59
CA ARG A 24 8.29 16.48 60.77
C ARG A 24 7.72 15.10 60.38
N ARG A 25 8.45 13.98 60.41
CA ARG A 25 9.06 13.16 61.50
C ARG A 25 8.12 12.16 62.21
N GLY A 26 8.57 10.89 62.22
CA GLY A 26 8.30 9.84 63.23
C GLY A 26 7.37 8.72 62.76
N ALA A 27 7.50 7.43 63.09
CA ALA A 27 8.45 6.59 63.85
C ALA A 27 7.99 5.11 63.60
N ALA A 28 8.86 4.15 63.25
CA ALA A 28 9.47 3.10 64.09
C ALA A 28 8.55 2.01 64.70
N SER A 29 8.85 0.72 64.40
CA SER A 29 8.90 -0.48 65.31
C SER A 29 9.04 -1.76 64.43
N LYS A 30 10.13 -2.56 64.37
CA LYS A 30 10.89 -3.46 65.30
C LYS A 30 10.15 -4.71 65.86
N LYS A 31 10.57 -5.91 65.41
CA LYS A 31 11.05 -7.12 66.15
C LYS A 31 10.95 -8.39 65.25
N ALA A 32 12.05 -9.08 64.90
CA ALA A 32 12.89 -10.06 65.65
C ALA A 32 12.39 -11.52 65.49
N SER A 33 13.10 -12.38 64.71
CA SER A 33 14.02 -13.48 65.12
C SER A 33 13.29 -14.82 65.44
N ALA A 34 13.77 -16.05 65.20
CA ALA A 34 15.11 -16.60 64.94
C ALA A 34 15.01 -18.12 64.55
N THR A 35 16.05 -18.66 63.87
CA THR A 35 16.78 -19.96 64.11
C THR A 35 16.05 -21.33 64.14
N LEU A 36 16.58 -22.52 63.80
CA LEU A 36 17.87 -23.08 63.30
C LEU A 36 17.65 -24.60 62.99
N SER A 37 18.62 -25.21 62.29
CA SER A 37 19.16 -26.60 62.43
C SER A 37 18.76 -27.73 61.44
N SER A 38 19.80 -28.20 60.75
CA SER A 38 20.05 -29.51 60.10
C SER A 38 20.44 -30.58 61.17
N PRO A 39 20.68 -31.91 60.92
CA PRO A 39 21.51 -32.49 59.84
C PRO A 39 21.12 -33.90 59.29
N ALA A 40 21.94 -34.42 58.35
CA ALA A 40 21.88 -35.67 57.56
C ALA A 40 22.19 -36.97 58.37
N PRO A 41 22.59 -38.17 57.81
CA PRO A 41 22.59 -38.75 56.43
C PRO A 41 22.19 -40.28 56.35
N ALA A 42 22.36 -40.88 55.15
CA ALA A 42 22.82 -42.27 54.88
C ALA A 42 21.86 -43.37 54.33
N SER A 43 22.08 -43.67 53.04
CA SER A 43 22.37 -44.97 52.38
C SER A 43 21.40 -46.17 52.36
N ASN A 44 21.25 -46.68 51.11
CA ASN A 44 21.24 -48.07 50.64
C ASN A 44 19.93 -48.74 50.16
N HIS A 45 19.90 -48.91 48.82
CA HIS A 45 19.52 -50.08 48.02
C HIS A 45 18.19 -50.81 48.30
N THR A 46 17.28 -50.78 47.33
CA THR A 46 16.92 -51.97 46.52
C THR A 46 16.09 -51.60 45.28
N VAL A 47 16.28 -52.39 44.22
CA VAL A 47 15.81 -52.21 42.84
C VAL A 47 14.58 -53.07 42.58
N GLN A 48 13.65 -52.53 41.77
CA GLN A 48 12.70 -53.13 40.80
C GLN A 48 11.40 -52.30 40.84
N SER A 49 10.74 -51.86 39.77
CA SER A 49 10.85 -51.99 38.31
C SER A 49 9.80 -51.05 37.69
N SER A 50 10.11 -50.39 36.56
CA SER A 50 9.27 -50.29 35.34
C SER A 50 9.24 -48.91 34.65
N SER A 51 9.60 -48.94 33.37
CA SER A 51 9.05 -48.20 32.22
C SER A 51 9.84 -47.03 31.59
N SER A 52 9.92 -47.16 30.25
CA SER A 52 10.27 -46.24 29.16
C SER A 52 11.73 -45.78 28.97
N THR A 53 12.43 -46.57 28.17
CA THR A 53 13.59 -46.23 27.34
C THR A 53 13.26 -45.19 26.25
N GLY A 54 14.05 -44.13 26.18
CA GLY A 54 14.36 -43.40 24.94
C GLY A 54 15.88 -43.19 24.87
N PRO A 55 16.57 -43.50 23.77
CA PRO A 55 18.00 -43.31 23.67
C PRO A 55 18.37 -41.92 23.14
N CYS A 56 19.50 -41.42 23.64
CA CYS A 56 20.17 -40.18 23.27
C CYS A 56 20.30 -39.93 21.76
N THR A 57 20.08 -38.67 21.37
CA THR A 57 20.70 -38.05 20.20
C THR A 57 21.48 -36.80 20.65
N ILE A 58 22.80 -36.92 20.52
CA ILE A 58 23.82 -35.90 20.26
C ILE A 58 23.30 -34.46 20.29
N ILE A 59 23.58 -33.72 21.37
CA ILE A 59 23.49 -32.26 21.39
C ILE A 59 24.73 -31.71 20.69
N ALA A 60 24.62 -31.54 19.37
CA ALA A 60 25.53 -30.69 18.61
C ALA A 60 25.14 -29.22 18.84
N ASN A 61 26.12 -28.42 19.28
CA ASN A 61 26.16 -26.95 19.31
C ASN A 61 24.87 -26.21 18.95
N ALA A 62 24.06 -25.89 19.96
CA ALA A 62 23.06 -24.85 19.87
C ALA A 62 23.75 -23.47 19.80
N ALA A 63 24.08 -23.01 18.59
CA ALA A 63 24.31 -21.60 18.34
C ALA A 63 23.03 -20.85 18.75
N ALA A 64 23.14 -19.96 19.74
CA ALA A 64 22.04 -19.16 20.24
C ALA A 64 21.43 -18.34 19.09
N GLN A 65 20.18 -18.62 18.72
CA GLN A 65 19.46 -17.87 17.68
C GLN A 65 18.62 -16.77 18.32
N PHE A 66 18.71 -15.54 17.80
CA PHE A 66 17.86 -14.42 18.23
C PHE A 66 16.40 -14.67 17.85
N SER A 67 15.50 -14.81 18.83
CA SER A 67 14.09 -15.17 18.62
C SER A 67 13.09 -14.01 18.82
N GLY A 68 13.55 -12.76 19.02
CA GLY A 68 12.73 -11.65 19.50
C GLY A 68 12.32 -10.60 18.45
N THR A 69 11.21 -9.90 18.72
CA THR A 69 10.77 -8.67 18.04
C THR A 69 11.28 -7.38 18.72
N HIS A 70 12.03 -7.52 19.80
CA HIS A 70 12.61 -6.43 20.58
C HIS A 70 14.08 -6.75 20.90
N LEU A 71 14.89 -5.71 21.08
CA LEU A 71 16.30 -5.87 21.42
C LEU A 71 16.46 -5.89 22.94
N ASP A 72 16.90 -7.03 23.49
CA ASP A 72 17.22 -7.16 24.90
C ASP A 72 18.67 -6.74 25.22
N VAL A 73 18.98 -6.62 26.50
CA VAL A 73 20.30 -6.21 26.98
C VAL A 73 21.42 -7.16 26.57
N ALA A 74 21.17 -8.47 26.50
CA ALA A 74 22.20 -9.46 26.18
C ALA A 74 22.59 -9.39 24.69
N TRP A 75 21.59 -9.37 23.80
CA TRP A 75 21.77 -9.20 22.37
C TRP A 75 22.31 -7.83 22.00
N THR A 76 21.93 -6.78 22.74
CA THR A 76 22.52 -5.44 22.55
C THR A 76 24.03 -5.48 22.79
N ARG A 77 24.49 -6.12 23.87
CA ARG A 77 25.92 -6.24 24.18
C ARG A 77 26.68 -7.06 23.15
N GLN A 78 26.08 -8.18 22.71
CA GLN A 78 26.67 -9.02 21.65
C GLN A 78 26.75 -8.28 20.32
N PHE A 79 25.70 -7.55 19.93
CA PHE A 79 25.69 -6.71 18.74
C PHE A 79 26.75 -5.61 18.79
N VAL A 80 26.89 -4.93 19.92
CA VAL A 80 27.92 -3.90 20.11
C VAL A 80 29.32 -4.47 19.89
N LEU A 81 29.65 -5.58 20.55
CA LEU A 81 30.99 -6.18 20.49
C LEU A 81 31.29 -6.89 19.16
N GLY A 82 30.25 -7.45 18.53
CA GLY A 82 30.32 -8.15 17.27
C GLY A 82 30.24 -7.20 16.09
N SER A 83 29.02 -6.80 15.71
CA SER A 83 28.75 -6.13 14.43
C SER A 83 29.01 -4.62 14.45
N LEU A 84 28.62 -3.91 15.53
CA LEU A 84 28.74 -2.45 15.58
C LEU A 84 30.20 -1.99 15.52
N LEU A 85 31.03 -2.40 16.48
CA LEU A 85 32.42 -1.95 16.56
C LEU A 85 33.30 -2.43 15.40
N GLN A 86 32.94 -3.53 14.74
CA GLN A 86 33.68 -4.04 13.57
C GLN A 86 33.35 -3.29 12.28
N ARG A 87 32.11 -2.82 12.12
CA ARG A 87 31.64 -2.18 10.89
C ARG A 87 31.60 -0.66 10.98
N TYR A 88 31.69 -0.09 12.19
CA TYR A 88 31.64 1.35 12.41
C TYR A 88 32.83 2.05 11.76
N ASP A 89 32.54 2.90 10.78
CA ASP A 89 33.53 3.69 10.06
C ASP A 89 33.15 5.18 10.05
N PRO A 90 33.75 6.01 10.91
CA PRO A 90 33.49 7.45 10.94
C PRO A 90 34.14 8.20 9.77
N LEU A 91 35.03 7.57 9.01
CA LEU A 91 35.68 8.19 7.85
C LEU A 91 34.78 8.23 6.62
N ARG A 92 33.65 7.50 6.63
CA ARG A 92 32.61 7.56 5.57
C ARG A 92 32.16 8.99 5.24
N TYR A 93 32.25 9.92 6.20
CA TYR A 93 31.88 11.34 6.00
C TYR A 93 33.06 12.32 5.96
N ALA A 94 34.29 11.90 6.30
CA ALA A 94 35.44 12.81 6.39
C ALA A 94 36.77 12.07 6.11
N PRO A 95 37.22 12.00 4.85
CA PRO A 95 38.42 11.27 4.47
C PRO A 95 39.66 12.15 4.65
N SER A 96 40.20 12.21 5.87
CA SER A 96 41.56 12.74 6.10
C SER A 96 42.43 11.68 6.79
N SER A 97 43.59 11.40 6.20
CA SER A 97 44.45 10.25 6.56
C SER A 97 45.06 10.35 7.96
N SER A 98 45.22 11.56 8.50
CA SER A 98 45.71 11.80 9.87
C SER A 98 44.70 11.36 10.94
N THR A 99 43.41 11.37 10.62
CA THR A 99 42.31 11.06 11.56
C THR A 99 42.02 9.56 11.64
N ALA A 100 42.35 8.81 10.59
CA ALA A 100 42.07 7.38 10.48
C ALA A 100 42.76 6.53 11.58
N ARG A 101 44.06 6.78 11.84
CA ARG A 101 44.80 6.05 12.89
C ARG A 101 44.27 6.33 14.30
N VAL A 102 43.81 7.56 14.53
CA VAL A 102 43.21 7.97 15.81
C VAL A 102 41.86 7.28 16.02
N VAL A 103 41.07 7.16 14.97
CA VAL A 103 39.79 6.43 14.98
C VAL A 103 40.00 4.94 15.27
N GLU A 104 40.94 4.31 14.56
CA GLU A 104 41.21 2.86 14.70
C GLU A 104 41.69 2.50 16.12
N SER A 105 42.58 3.33 16.69
CA SER A 105 43.04 3.15 18.08
C SER A 105 41.91 3.32 19.10
N ALA A 106 41.03 4.32 18.92
CA ALA A 106 39.87 4.53 19.80
C ALA A 106 38.84 3.39 19.74
N LEU A 107 38.62 2.81 18.55
CA LEU A 107 37.75 1.64 18.35
C LEU A 107 38.31 0.40 19.07
N LEU A 108 39.60 0.11 18.89
CA LEU A 108 40.29 -1.00 19.54
C LEU A 108 40.28 -0.87 21.07
N GLU A 109 40.51 0.34 21.59
CA GLU A 109 40.45 0.62 23.02
C GLU A 109 39.04 0.39 23.59
N SER A 110 38.01 0.91 22.91
CA SER A 110 36.60 0.73 23.28
C SER A 110 36.22 -0.75 23.29
N GLN A 111 36.67 -1.52 22.29
CA GLN A 111 36.39 -2.95 22.20
C GLN A 111 37.04 -3.74 23.35
N ARG A 112 38.30 -3.45 23.69
CA ARG A 112 39.02 -4.11 24.81
C ARG A 112 38.33 -3.84 26.14
N LEU A 113 37.97 -2.57 26.39
CA LEU A 113 37.30 -2.16 27.62
C LEU A 113 35.94 -2.84 27.77
N LEU A 114 35.09 -2.82 26.73
CA LEU A 114 33.76 -3.41 26.80
C LEU A 114 33.79 -4.94 26.92
N SER A 115 34.74 -5.59 26.22
CA SER A 115 35.00 -7.03 26.36
C SER A 115 35.34 -7.39 27.81
N SER A 116 36.20 -6.60 28.47
CA SER A 116 36.57 -6.80 29.87
C SER A 116 35.37 -6.66 30.83
N ILE A 117 34.48 -5.70 30.58
CA ILE A 117 33.32 -5.42 31.45
C ILE A 117 32.25 -6.50 31.30
N TRP A 118 31.93 -6.87 30.05
CA TRP A 118 30.83 -7.79 29.78
C TRP A 118 31.25 -9.26 29.80
N LYS A 119 32.55 -9.57 29.82
CA LYS A 119 33.10 -10.94 29.76
C LYS A 119 32.51 -11.77 28.60
N LEU A 120 32.08 -11.08 27.55
CA LEU A 120 31.53 -11.69 26.35
C LEU A 120 32.66 -11.88 25.33
N PRO A 121 32.72 -13.03 24.63
CA PRO A 121 33.68 -13.20 23.57
C PRO A 121 33.41 -12.19 22.46
N VAL A 122 34.47 -11.54 21.97
CA VAL A 122 34.43 -10.70 20.77
C VAL A 122 34.33 -11.63 19.56
N ARG A 123 33.14 -12.15 19.30
CA ARG A 123 32.83 -12.89 18.09
C ARG A 123 31.77 -12.13 17.31
N PRO A 124 31.89 -12.05 15.97
CA PRO A 124 30.81 -11.53 15.15
C PRO A 124 29.56 -12.37 15.40
N LEU A 125 28.41 -11.70 15.39
CA LEU A 125 27.12 -12.38 15.35
C LEU A 125 27.05 -13.25 14.10
N ASP A 126 26.23 -14.31 14.16
CA ASP A 126 25.89 -15.01 12.93
C ASP A 126 25.12 -14.06 12.00
N ALA A 127 25.30 -14.23 10.68
CA ALA A 127 24.77 -13.31 9.67
C ALA A 127 23.23 -13.13 9.77
N VAL A 128 22.50 -14.15 10.23
CA VAL A 128 21.04 -14.10 10.39
C VAL A 128 20.67 -13.20 11.57
N SER A 129 21.27 -13.40 12.73
CA SER A 129 21.04 -12.57 13.92
C SER A 129 21.47 -11.11 13.68
N GLU A 130 22.62 -10.89 13.04
CA GLU A 130 23.07 -9.55 12.65
C GLU A 130 22.04 -8.85 11.76
N THR A 131 21.60 -9.51 10.69
CA THR A 131 20.60 -8.94 9.76
C THR A 131 19.29 -8.61 10.47
N ARG A 132 18.86 -9.45 11.43
CA ARG A 132 17.64 -9.20 12.23
C ARG A 132 17.78 -7.98 13.12
N ILE A 133 18.92 -7.82 13.81
CA ILE A 133 19.16 -6.67 14.68
C ILE A 133 19.27 -5.38 13.86
N LEU A 134 20.04 -5.40 12.77
CA LEU A 134 20.16 -4.24 11.86
C LEU A 134 18.80 -3.83 11.28
N ARG A 135 17.97 -4.81 10.89
CA ARG A 135 16.59 -4.54 10.45
C ARG A 135 15.75 -3.91 11.57
N LEU A 136 15.87 -4.37 12.81
CA LEU A 136 15.14 -3.80 13.94
C LEU A 136 15.56 -2.34 14.20
N LEU A 137 16.86 -2.03 14.13
CA LEU A 137 17.37 -0.66 14.22
C LEU A 137 16.90 0.21 13.05
N ALA A 138 16.85 -0.35 11.83
CA ALA A 138 16.32 0.33 10.64
C ALA A 138 14.84 0.66 10.77
N ARG A 139 14.04 -0.27 11.29
CA ARG A 139 12.62 -0.02 11.60
C ARG A 139 12.51 1.13 12.60
N TYR A 140 13.26 1.10 13.70
CA TYR A 140 13.25 2.18 14.70
C TYR A 140 13.61 3.54 14.08
N ALA A 141 14.65 3.58 13.24
CA ALA A 141 15.06 4.79 12.51
C ALA A 141 14.00 5.29 11.52
N ALA A 142 13.21 4.40 10.91
CA ALA A 142 12.03 4.73 10.10
C ALA A 142 10.82 5.20 10.94
N GLY A 143 10.92 5.17 12.28
CA GLY A 143 9.81 5.47 13.18
C GLY A 143 8.88 4.28 13.44
N GLU A 144 9.25 3.09 12.96
CA GLU A 144 8.50 1.85 13.15
C GLU A 144 9.14 0.94 14.22
N GLY A 145 8.39 0.57 15.24
CA GLY A 145 8.87 -0.37 16.25
C GLY A 145 9.56 0.27 17.45
N ILE A 146 9.86 -0.57 18.43
CA ILE A 146 10.20 -0.14 19.79
C ILE A 146 11.51 -0.82 20.18
N LEU A 147 12.46 -0.01 20.63
CA LEU A 147 13.66 -0.47 21.32
C LEU A 147 13.45 -0.28 22.83
N SER A 148 14.01 -1.15 23.65
CA SER A 148 13.94 -0.97 25.10
C SER A 148 14.79 0.24 25.52
N ASP A 149 14.31 1.01 26.51
CA ASP A 149 15.07 2.14 27.06
C ASP A 149 16.45 1.71 27.52
N THR A 150 16.54 0.52 28.13
CA THR A 150 17.81 -0.10 28.53
C THR A 150 18.75 -0.40 27.36
N ALA A 151 18.24 -0.82 26.20
CA ALA A 151 19.06 -1.06 25.01
C ALA A 151 19.57 0.26 24.43
N LEU A 152 18.71 1.28 24.36
CA LEU A 152 19.08 2.63 23.93
C LEU A 152 20.15 3.23 24.87
N GLU A 153 20.00 3.10 26.18
CA GLU A 153 21.01 3.57 27.14
C GLU A 153 22.36 2.89 26.94
N ILE A 154 22.39 1.58 26.71
CA ILE A 154 23.63 0.83 26.50
C ILE A 154 24.32 1.29 25.22
N LEU A 155 23.57 1.36 24.12
CA LEU A 155 24.09 1.85 22.83
C LEU A 155 24.62 3.28 22.98
N GLN A 156 23.85 4.18 23.61
CA GLN A 156 24.23 5.56 23.85
C GLN A 156 25.53 5.68 24.66
N ARG A 157 25.72 4.86 25.71
CA ARG A 157 26.96 4.84 26.50
C ARG A 157 28.18 4.41 25.70
N VAL A 158 28.00 3.54 24.71
CA VAL A 158 29.08 3.10 23.83
C VAL A 158 29.39 4.18 22.81
N LEU A 159 28.37 4.73 22.15
CA LEU A 159 28.50 5.73 21.09
C LEU A 159 29.19 7.00 21.56
N VAL A 160 28.93 7.47 22.80
CA VAL A 160 29.61 8.65 23.36
C VAL A 160 31.14 8.51 23.40
N ARG A 161 31.67 7.28 23.40
CA ARG A 161 33.12 7.00 23.38
C ARG A 161 33.68 6.90 21.96
N LEU A 162 32.83 6.80 20.94
CA LEU A 162 33.23 6.63 19.56
C LEU A 162 33.36 7.98 18.84
N PRO A 163 34.47 8.22 18.10
CA PRO A 163 34.62 9.45 17.34
C PRO A 163 33.59 9.52 16.21
N GLY A 164 32.96 10.69 16.03
CA GLY A 164 31.98 10.93 14.97
C GLY A 164 30.58 10.32 15.20
N ALA A 165 30.36 9.68 16.36
CA ALA A 165 29.09 9.01 16.63
C ALA A 165 27.96 10.00 16.95
N PRO A 166 26.71 9.66 16.62
CA PRO A 166 25.57 10.48 16.96
C PRO A 166 25.42 10.64 18.49
N LYS A 167 25.10 11.87 18.92
CA LYS A 167 25.03 12.23 20.35
C LYS A 167 23.75 11.74 21.05
N CYS A 168 22.66 11.49 20.33
CA CYS A 168 21.37 11.16 20.94
C CYS A 168 20.60 10.15 20.08
N ILE A 169 20.82 8.86 20.28
CA ILE A 169 20.17 7.80 19.47
C ILE A 169 18.72 7.49 19.86
N SER A 170 18.18 8.14 20.88
CA SER A 170 16.73 8.13 21.15
C SER A 170 15.94 8.93 20.11
N ASP A 171 16.63 9.76 19.32
CA ASP A 171 16.06 10.37 18.12
C ASP A 171 16.25 9.40 16.92
N PRO A 172 15.17 8.96 16.26
CA PRO A 172 15.24 8.10 15.07
C PRO A 172 16.14 8.63 13.96
N VAL A 173 16.27 9.96 13.82
CA VAL A 173 17.13 10.59 12.81
C VAL A 173 18.59 10.22 13.03
N HIS A 174 19.04 10.26 14.27
CA HIS A 174 20.41 9.91 14.64
C HIS A 174 20.68 8.41 14.53
N MET A 175 19.66 7.57 14.74
CA MET A 175 19.79 6.13 14.49
C MET A 175 20.06 5.85 13.01
N ARG A 176 19.41 6.58 12.09
CA ARG A 176 19.73 6.48 10.65
C ARG A 176 21.20 6.78 10.38
N THR A 177 21.73 7.88 10.93
CA THR A 177 23.15 8.22 10.78
C THR A 177 24.06 7.09 11.28
N LEU A 178 23.69 6.42 12.37
CA LEU A 178 24.43 5.24 12.84
C LEU A 178 24.43 4.10 11.81
N LEU A 179 23.28 3.82 11.18
CA LEU A 179 23.16 2.79 10.15
C LEU A 179 23.97 3.10 8.88
N GLU A 180 24.09 4.39 8.55
CA GLU A 180 24.96 4.86 7.46
C GLU A 180 26.45 4.69 7.81
N LEU A 181 26.84 5.02 9.05
CA LEU A 181 28.22 4.88 9.56
C LEU A 181 28.72 3.42 9.62
N ILE A 182 27.83 2.46 9.89
CA ILE A 182 28.18 1.02 9.86
C ILE A 182 28.06 0.41 8.46
N GLY A 183 27.65 1.20 7.47
CA GLY A 183 27.46 0.74 6.09
C GLY A 183 26.34 -0.26 5.88
N TYR A 184 25.29 -0.18 6.69
CA TYR A 184 24.08 -0.96 6.45
C TYR A 184 23.17 -0.29 5.42
N VAL A 185 23.19 1.03 5.36
CA VAL A 185 22.35 1.87 4.49
C VAL A 185 23.26 2.93 3.86
N GLU A 186 23.05 3.23 2.58
CA GLU A 186 23.78 4.31 1.91
C GLU A 186 23.06 5.66 2.08
N PRO A 187 23.79 6.80 2.08
CA PRO A 187 23.18 8.12 2.21
C PRO A 187 22.11 8.37 1.14
N GLY A 188 20.87 8.59 1.57
CA GLY A 188 19.74 8.83 0.68
C GLY A 188 18.97 7.59 0.24
N ASP A 189 19.37 6.39 0.68
CA ASP A 189 18.63 5.17 0.43
C ASP A 189 17.31 5.13 1.24
N ASN A 190 16.31 4.45 0.68
CA ASN A 190 15.00 4.30 1.32
C ASN A 190 15.07 3.24 2.42
N LEU A 191 15.16 3.72 3.65
CA LEU A 191 15.24 2.85 4.82
C LEU A 191 14.00 1.95 4.99
N ASN A 192 12.81 2.37 4.56
CA ASN A 192 11.59 1.57 4.67
C ASN A 192 11.70 0.26 3.86
N ARG A 193 12.37 0.31 2.70
CA ARG A 193 12.68 -0.86 1.87
C ARG A 193 13.67 -1.80 2.55
N VAL A 194 14.71 -1.25 3.18
CA VAL A 194 15.75 -2.04 3.88
C VAL A 194 15.20 -2.66 5.17
N ALA A 195 14.36 -1.91 5.88
CA ALA A 195 13.70 -2.29 7.12
C ALA A 195 12.55 -3.29 6.93
N TYR A 196 12.14 -3.52 5.68
CA TYR A 196 11.02 -4.39 5.34
C TYR A 196 11.18 -5.79 5.94
N ALA A 197 10.21 -6.18 6.76
CA ALA A 197 10.21 -7.48 7.44
C ALA A 197 9.83 -8.64 6.52
N GLY A 198 9.17 -8.36 5.40
CA GLY A 198 8.84 -9.35 4.38
C GLY A 198 10.02 -9.68 3.47
N GLU A 199 9.72 -10.30 2.35
CA GLU A 199 10.70 -10.76 1.38
C GLU A 199 10.42 -10.10 0.03
N LEU A 200 11.47 -9.51 -0.55
CA LEU A 200 11.41 -8.88 -1.88
C LEU A 200 12.12 -9.73 -2.94
N HIS A 201 12.93 -10.70 -2.52
CA HIS A 201 13.74 -11.54 -3.40
C HIS A 201 13.56 -13.00 -3.02
N TYR A 202 13.45 -13.84 -4.04
CA TYR A 202 13.55 -15.29 -3.87
C TYR A 202 15.04 -15.67 -3.68
N PRO A 203 15.31 -16.81 -3.04
CA PRO A 203 16.69 -17.23 -2.81
C PRO A 203 17.38 -17.64 -4.13
N PRO A 204 18.70 -17.42 -4.27
CA PRO A 204 19.43 -17.75 -5.51
C PRO A 204 19.34 -19.22 -5.93
N GLN A 205 19.10 -20.14 -4.98
CA GLN A 205 18.93 -21.56 -5.30
C GLN A 205 17.72 -21.83 -6.22
N ALA A 206 16.74 -20.92 -6.28
CA ALA A 206 15.59 -21.04 -7.20
C ALA A 206 16.05 -21.21 -8.66
N HIS A 207 17.16 -20.58 -9.06
CA HIS A 207 17.66 -20.66 -10.42
C HIS A 207 18.03 -22.07 -10.88
N ALA A 208 18.45 -22.95 -9.94
CA ALA A 208 18.85 -24.32 -10.25
C ALA A 208 17.68 -25.18 -10.75
N PHE A 209 16.43 -24.80 -10.43
CA PHE A 209 15.23 -25.56 -10.80
C PHE A 209 14.60 -25.11 -12.12
N MET A 210 15.16 -24.09 -12.79
CA MET A 210 14.56 -23.52 -14.00
C MET A 210 14.96 -24.26 -15.28
N THR A 211 16.10 -24.95 -15.30
CA THR A 211 16.68 -25.53 -16.53
C THR A 211 15.72 -26.48 -17.24
N GLU A 212 15.04 -27.36 -16.50
CA GLU A 212 14.07 -28.30 -17.06
C GLU A 212 12.78 -27.59 -17.52
N LEU A 213 12.34 -26.58 -16.76
CA LEU A 213 11.11 -25.83 -17.02
C LEU A 213 11.25 -24.91 -18.24
N LEU A 214 12.47 -24.49 -18.55
CA LEU A 214 12.81 -23.64 -19.69
C LEU A 214 13.30 -24.45 -20.91
N ALA A 215 13.20 -25.78 -20.90
CA ALA A 215 13.57 -26.59 -22.06
C ALA A 215 12.76 -26.20 -23.30
N GLU A 216 13.38 -26.23 -24.48
CA GLU A 216 12.75 -25.79 -25.75
C GLU A 216 11.40 -26.48 -26.02
N GLY A 217 11.26 -27.74 -25.62
CA GLY A 217 10.00 -28.50 -25.76
C GLY A 217 8.84 -27.82 -25.04
N ARG A 218 9.05 -27.33 -23.80
CA ARG A 218 8.03 -26.61 -23.01
C ARG A 218 7.70 -25.22 -23.55
N GLN A 219 8.62 -24.61 -24.30
CA GLN A 219 8.42 -23.27 -24.87
C GLN A 219 7.72 -23.29 -26.23
N ARG A 220 7.72 -24.43 -26.92
CA ARG A 220 6.97 -24.68 -28.16
C ARG A 220 5.76 -25.54 -27.83
N ASP A 221 5.55 -26.63 -28.55
CA ASP A 221 4.46 -27.57 -28.30
C ASP A 221 5.02 -28.87 -27.69
N GLY A 222 4.58 -29.23 -26.49
CA GLY A 222 5.09 -30.38 -25.74
C GLY A 222 5.56 -30.07 -24.31
N GLY A 223 5.73 -31.11 -23.51
CA GLY A 223 6.25 -31.00 -22.14
C GLY A 223 5.26 -30.47 -21.09
N ASP A 224 4.02 -30.12 -21.47
CA ASP A 224 2.93 -29.85 -20.52
C ASP A 224 1.82 -30.90 -20.62
N ALA A 225 1.20 -31.20 -19.47
CA ALA A 225 0.13 -32.21 -19.41
C ALA A 225 -1.13 -31.76 -20.17
N PHE A 226 -1.38 -30.45 -20.25
CA PHE A 226 -2.60 -29.91 -20.85
C PHE A 226 -2.49 -29.69 -22.36
N ASP A 227 -1.33 -29.96 -22.99
CA ASP A 227 -1.12 -29.75 -24.43
C ASP A 227 -2.19 -30.47 -25.28
N ALA A 228 -2.65 -31.66 -24.85
CA ALA A 228 -3.68 -32.42 -25.55
C ALA A 228 -5.10 -31.78 -25.54
N ILE A 229 -5.36 -30.85 -24.62
CA ILE A 229 -6.66 -30.14 -24.54
C ILE A 229 -6.55 -28.67 -24.98
N ARG A 230 -5.36 -28.19 -25.35
CA ARG A 230 -5.15 -26.81 -25.79
C ARG A 230 -5.87 -26.54 -27.10
N GLU A 231 -6.68 -25.50 -27.13
CA GLU A 231 -7.36 -25.04 -28.34
C GLU A 231 -6.67 -23.83 -28.98
N ARG A 232 -6.77 -23.73 -30.30
CA ARG A 232 -6.39 -22.55 -31.08
C ARG A 232 -7.65 -21.83 -31.51
N ARG A 233 -7.66 -20.49 -31.39
CA ARG A 233 -8.76 -19.65 -31.82
C ARG A 233 -8.28 -18.70 -32.91
N ALA A 234 -9.16 -18.40 -33.85
CA ALA A 234 -8.87 -17.48 -34.94
C ALA A 234 -9.01 -16.01 -34.48
N GLY A 235 -8.26 -15.13 -35.14
CA GLY A 235 -8.24 -13.71 -34.87
C GLY A 235 -7.13 -13.29 -33.90
N PRO A 236 -6.83 -11.98 -33.85
CA PRO A 236 -5.79 -11.47 -32.98
C PRO A 236 -6.28 -11.27 -31.54
N GLY A 237 -5.32 -11.27 -30.60
CA GLY A 237 -5.49 -10.72 -29.26
C GLY A 237 -4.81 -9.37 -29.15
N TYR A 238 -5.49 -8.39 -28.55
CA TYR A 238 -4.96 -7.05 -28.30
C TYR A 238 -4.46 -6.95 -26.86
N ALA A 239 -3.16 -6.79 -26.67
CA ALA A 239 -2.59 -6.39 -25.38
C ALA A 239 -2.59 -4.87 -25.29
N ILE A 240 -3.41 -4.35 -24.37
CA ILE A 240 -3.63 -2.92 -24.17
C ILE A 240 -3.00 -2.55 -22.83
N ASP A 241 -1.80 -1.99 -22.87
CA ASP A 241 -0.91 -1.81 -21.72
C ASP A 241 -0.24 -0.43 -21.71
N SER A 242 0.57 -0.13 -20.70
CA SER A 242 1.47 1.03 -20.76
C SER A 242 2.64 0.76 -21.72
N ALA A 243 3.23 1.83 -22.26
CA ALA A 243 4.42 1.72 -23.12
C ALA A 243 5.63 1.09 -22.38
N THR A 244 5.64 1.16 -21.04
CA THR A 244 6.72 0.63 -20.19
C THR A 244 6.49 -0.83 -19.77
N THR A 245 5.34 -1.43 -20.09
CA THR A 245 5.05 -2.83 -19.75
C THR A 245 6.01 -3.79 -20.46
N SER A 246 6.67 -4.62 -19.66
CA SER A 246 7.58 -5.68 -20.13
C SER A 246 7.04 -7.09 -19.90
N GLU A 247 6.15 -7.27 -18.90
CA GLU A 247 5.45 -8.51 -18.60
C GLU A 247 3.98 -8.39 -19.03
N VAL A 248 3.64 -8.97 -20.17
CA VAL A 248 2.27 -8.96 -20.71
C VAL A 248 1.55 -10.20 -20.20
N ASP A 249 0.64 -9.98 -19.24
CA ASP A 249 -0.20 -11.02 -18.65
C ASP A 249 -1.40 -11.36 -19.54
N ASP A 250 -2.06 -10.36 -20.12
CA ASP A 250 -3.35 -10.53 -20.78
C ASP A 250 -3.46 -9.86 -22.16
N ALA A 251 -4.36 -10.41 -22.97
CA ALA A 251 -4.77 -9.84 -24.25
C ALA A 251 -6.26 -10.13 -24.49
N ILE A 252 -6.95 -9.21 -25.16
CA ILE A 252 -8.39 -9.29 -25.40
C ILE A 252 -8.63 -9.54 -26.88
N GLY A 253 -9.33 -10.60 -27.23
CA GLY A 253 -9.78 -10.88 -28.59
C GLY A 253 -11.30 -10.81 -28.71
N VAL A 254 -11.76 -10.59 -29.94
CA VAL A 254 -13.18 -10.68 -30.31
C VAL A 254 -13.31 -11.77 -31.35
N CYS A 255 -14.09 -12.81 -31.05
CA CYS A 255 -14.38 -13.90 -31.98
C CYS A 255 -15.85 -13.85 -32.38
N VAL A 256 -16.14 -14.17 -33.64
CA VAL A 256 -17.51 -14.35 -34.14
C VAL A 256 -17.76 -15.85 -34.31
N ASP A 257 -18.83 -16.35 -33.73
CA ASP A 257 -19.29 -17.71 -34.02
C ASP A 257 -19.84 -17.76 -35.45
N ALA A 258 -19.21 -18.58 -36.29
CA ALA A 258 -19.57 -18.72 -37.70
C ALA A 258 -21.01 -19.22 -37.93
N THR A 259 -21.59 -19.90 -36.94
CA THR A 259 -22.93 -20.51 -37.07
C THR A 259 -24.02 -19.57 -36.60
N THR A 260 -23.82 -18.92 -35.46
CA THR A 260 -24.83 -18.07 -34.82
C THR A 260 -24.66 -16.59 -35.16
N GLY A 261 -23.49 -16.19 -35.69
CA GLY A 261 -23.11 -14.78 -35.86
C GLY A 261 -22.84 -14.05 -34.55
N ALA A 262 -22.90 -14.74 -33.40
CA ALA A 262 -22.75 -14.12 -32.10
C ALA A 262 -21.28 -13.77 -31.81
N LYS A 263 -21.05 -12.56 -31.27
CA LYS A 263 -19.73 -12.10 -30.84
C LYS A 263 -19.41 -12.61 -29.44
N TYR A 264 -18.18 -13.07 -29.25
CA TYR A 264 -17.63 -13.50 -27.96
C TYR A 264 -16.33 -12.75 -27.69
N PHE A 265 -16.15 -12.32 -26.45
CA PHE A 265 -14.85 -11.90 -25.94
C PHE A 265 -14.04 -13.12 -25.54
N VAL A 266 -12.76 -13.10 -25.88
CA VAL A 266 -11.77 -14.07 -25.41
C VAL A 266 -10.66 -13.30 -24.72
N VAL A 267 -10.58 -13.42 -23.40
CA VAL A 267 -9.44 -12.91 -22.64
C VAL A 267 -8.39 -14.01 -22.57
N TYR A 268 -7.30 -13.81 -23.29
CA TYR A 268 -6.12 -14.64 -23.31
C TYR A 268 -5.23 -14.25 -22.15
N VAL A 269 -5.04 -15.12 -21.16
CA VAL A 269 -4.15 -14.87 -20.03
C VAL A 269 -2.92 -15.78 -20.15
N SER A 270 -1.72 -15.27 -19.90
CA SER A 270 -0.47 -16.03 -19.87
C SER A 270 -0.59 -17.28 -18.97
N ASP A 271 -0.17 -18.44 -19.48
CA ASP A 271 -0.20 -19.68 -18.69
C ASP A 271 1.12 -19.90 -17.90
N ALA A 272 1.32 -19.09 -16.85
CA ALA A 272 2.51 -19.16 -16.00
C ALA A 272 2.68 -20.53 -15.30
N THR A 273 1.58 -21.27 -15.09
CA THR A 273 1.59 -22.56 -14.38
C THR A 273 2.34 -23.67 -15.14
N VAL A 274 2.60 -23.49 -16.43
CA VAL A 274 3.45 -24.39 -17.25
C VAL A 274 4.91 -24.33 -16.81
N TYR A 275 5.38 -23.13 -16.49
CA TYR A 275 6.78 -22.83 -16.19
C TYR A 275 7.06 -22.72 -14.70
N CYS A 276 6.02 -22.60 -13.88
CA CYS A 276 6.11 -22.65 -12.42
C CYS A 276 4.95 -23.50 -11.87
N PRO A 277 5.02 -24.84 -11.99
CA PRO A 277 3.93 -25.73 -11.58
C PRO A 277 3.68 -25.69 -10.07
N PHE A 278 2.42 -25.84 -9.67
CA PHE A 278 2.06 -25.93 -8.26
C PHE A 278 2.81 -27.07 -7.55
N ASP A 279 3.25 -26.80 -6.33
CA ASP A 279 4.01 -27.71 -5.46
C ASP A 279 5.39 -28.12 -5.95
N SER A 280 5.87 -27.51 -7.04
CA SER A 280 7.27 -27.61 -7.42
C SER A 280 8.18 -26.83 -6.45
N THR A 281 9.43 -27.26 -6.31
CA THR A 281 10.43 -26.54 -5.51
C THR A 281 10.58 -25.09 -5.97
N LEU A 282 10.50 -24.83 -7.28
CA LEU A 282 10.57 -23.47 -7.82
C LEU A 282 9.40 -22.61 -7.31
N GLU A 283 8.18 -23.12 -7.38
CA GLU A 283 6.97 -22.43 -6.93
C GLU A 283 7.02 -22.11 -5.42
N GLN A 284 7.48 -23.06 -4.61
CA GLN A 284 7.63 -22.86 -3.16
C GLN A 284 8.69 -21.80 -2.81
N LEU A 285 9.80 -21.74 -3.56
CA LEU A 285 10.87 -20.75 -3.35
C LEU A 285 10.56 -19.37 -3.94
N THR A 286 9.63 -19.27 -4.89
CA THR A 286 9.32 -18.04 -5.64
C THR A 286 7.88 -17.58 -5.38
N ALA A 287 6.91 -18.05 -6.16
CA ALA A 287 5.53 -17.57 -6.15
C ALA A 287 4.84 -17.71 -4.79
N ARG A 288 4.94 -18.87 -4.12
CA ARG A 288 4.38 -19.07 -2.76
C ARG A 288 5.04 -18.17 -1.72
N ARG A 289 6.34 -17.93 -1.91
CA ARG A 289 7.19 -17.19 -0.99
C ARG A 289 6.95 -15.67 -1.10
N LEU A 290 6.89 -15.13 -2.31
CA LEU A 290 6.72 -13.70 -2.56
C LEU A 290 5.26 -13.27 -2.71
N THR A 291 4.39 -14.16 -3.19
CA THR A 291 2.93 -14.01 -3.41
C THR A 291 2.48 -12.96 -4.43
N THR A 292 3.24 -11.88 -4.60
CA THR A 292 2.94 -10.80 -5.53
C THR A 292 4.25 -10.13 -5.98
N THR A 293 4.29 -9.65 -7.22
CA THR A 293 5.32 -8.70 -7.64
C THR A 293 5.10 -7.40 -6.87
N THR A 294 6.17 -6.83 -6.32
CA THR A 294 6.12 -5.57 -5.58
C THR A 294 6.73 -4.46 -6.45
N TYR A 295 5.92 -3.47 -6.81
CA TYR A 295 6.35 -2.32 -7.59
C TYR A 295 6.67 -1.18 -6.63
N LEU A 296 7.93 -0.76 -6.59
CA LEU A 296 8.38 0.41 -5.83
C LEU A 296 9.00 1.43 -6.79
N PRO A 297 9.06 2.73 -6.42
CA PRO A 297 9.76 3.74 -7.24
C PRO A 297 11.22 3.36 -7.55
N GLU A 298 11.88 2.61 -6.68
CA GLU A 298 13.25 2.11 -6.87
C GLU A 298 13.38 0.99 -7.90
N GLY A 299 12.28 0.31 -8.22
CA GLY A 299 12.29 -0.81 -9.17
C GLY A 299 11.22 -1.86 -8.91
N VAL A 300 11.22 -2.86 -9.79
CA VAL A 300 10.26 -3.97 -9.78
C VAL A 300 10.89 -5.20 -9.12
N PHE A 301 10.24 -5.69 -8.06
CA PHE A 301 10.63 -6.90 -7.35
C PHE A 301 9.72 -8.05 -7.77
N PHE A 302 10.16 -8.81 -8.78
CA PHE A 302 9.36 -9.84 -9.43
C PHE A 302 9.04 -11.01 -8.50
N MET A 303 7.78 -11.46 -8.54
CA MET A 303 7.34 -12.70 -7.89
C MET A 303 8.02 -13.95 -8.48
N LEU A 304 8.17 -13.97 -9.80
CA LEU A 304 8.76 -15.07 -10.56
C LEU A 304 10.16 -14.67 -11.07
N PRO A 305 11.07 -15.65 -11.27
CA PRO A 305 12.35 -15.36 -11.90
C PRO A 305 12.18 -14.82 -13.32
N LYS A 306 12.98 -13.83 -13.70
CA LYS A 306 12.90 -13.18 -15.01
C LYS A 306 12.90 -14.16 -16.19
N PRO A 307 13.73 -15.22 -16.24
CA PRO A 307 13.67 -16.21 -17.32
C PRO A 307 12.33 -16.94 -17.43
N ILE A 308 11.65 -17.18 -16.30
CA ILE A 308 10.32 -17.79 -16.26
C ILE A 308 9.27 -16.81 -16.79
N VAL A 309 9.35 -15.55 -16.39
CA VAL A 309 8.47 -14.48 -16.90
C VAL A 309 8.65 -14.33 -18.42
N GLU A 310 9.89 -14.30 -18.93
CA GLU A 310 10.19 -14.21 -20.37
C GLU A 310 9.67 -15.41 -21.17
N ALA A 311 9.67 -16.61 -20.58
CA ALA A 311 9.12 -17.80 -21.20
C ALA A 311 7.59 -17.81 -21.24
N ALA A 312 6.94 -17.20 -20.24
CA ALA A 312 5.48 -17.22 -20.06
C ALA A 312 4.75 -16.02 -20.66
N THR A 313 5.35 -14.82 -20.65
CA THR A 313 4.75 -13.57 -21.14
C THR A 313 4.22 -13.71 -22.57
N LEU A 314 3.10 -13.04 -22.87
CA LEU A 314 2.57 -12.97 -24.22
C LEU A 314 3.52 -12.17 -25.13
N ARG A 315 3.71 -12.63 -26.37
CA ARG A 315 4.66 -12.04 -27.32
C ARG A 315 4.11 -12.03 -28.74
N GLU A 316 4.61 -11.07 -29.53
CA GLU A 316 4.23 -10.89 -30.95
C GLU A 316 5.04 -11.79 -31.90
N ASP A 317 6.21 -12.26 -31.48
CA ASP A 317 7.16 -13.01 -32.31
C ASP A 317 6.92 -14.53 -32.32
N ARG A 318 6.08 -15.05 -31.41
CA ARG A 318 5.79 -16.49 -31.32
C ARG A 318 4.41 -16.79 -30.75
N PRO A 319 3.83 -17.96 -31.09
CA PRO A 319 2.66 -18.48 -30.39
C PRO A 319 2.90 -18.61 -28.88
N CYS A 320 1.94 -18.14 -28.09
CA CYS A 320 2.02 -18.14 -26.64
C CYS A 320 0.97 -19.06 -26.02
N ARG A 321 1.32 -19.77 -24.95
CA ARG A 321 0.40 -20.61 -24.18
C ARG A 321 -0.47 -19.75 -23.29
N THR A 322 -1.78 -20.01 -23.33
CA THR A 322 -2.76 -19.18 -22.62
C THR A 322 -3.78 -20.00 -21.84
N PHE A 323 -4.30 -19.38 -20.79
CA PHE A 323 -5.56 -19.71 -20.16
C PHE A 323 -6.61 -18.74 -20.69
N ASN A 324 -7.62 -19.26 -21.38
CA ASN A 324 -8.62 -18.48 -22.09
C ASN A 324 -9.88 -18.37 -21.24
N VAL A 325 -10.37 -17.14 -21.07
CA VAL A 325 -11.68 -16.87 -20.49
C VAL A 325 -12.59 -16.33 -21.60
N VAL A 326 -13.66 -17.06 -21.89
CA VAL A 326 -14.56 -16.76 -23.01
C VAL A 326 -15.92 -16.34 -22.46
N PHE A 327 -16.47 -15.25 -22.96
CA PHE A 327 -17.80 -14.78 -22.53
C PHE A 327 -18.45 -13.85 -23.53
N GLN A 328 -19.76 -13.66 -23.40
CA GLN A 328 -20.51 -12.60 -24.08
C GLN A 328 -20.89 -11.50 -23.11
N ILE A 329 -21.02 -10.29 -23.63
CA ILE A 329 -21.63 -9.17 -22.94
C ILE A 329 -22.99 -8.94 -23.56
N ASP A 330 -24.02 -8.79 -22.73
CA ASP A 330 -25.31 -8.32 -23.18
C ASP A 330 -25.23 -6.81 -23.44
N GLU A 331 -25.41 -6.37 -24.68
CA GLU A 331 -25.30 -4.96 -25.06
C GLU A 331 -26.44 -4.08 -24.51
N THR A 332 -27.51 -4.67 -23.97
CA THR A 332 -28.61 -3.91 -23.36
C THR A 332 -28.40 -3.69 -21.86
N THR A 333 -27.89 -4.71 -21.15
CA THR A 333 -27.73 -4.67 -19.69
C THR A 333 -26.29 -4.44 -19.26
N GLY A 334 -25.31 -4.77 -20.11
CA GLY A 334 -23.91 -4.88 -19.76
C GLY A 334 -23.57 -6.16 -18.98
N GLU A 335 -24.49 -7.09 -18.75
CA GLU A 335 -24.20 -8.29 -17.96
C GLU A 335 -23.41 -9.36 -18.74
N VAL A 336 -22.66 -10.19 -18.02
CA VAL A 336 -21.95 -11.33 -18.63
C VAL A 336 -22.92 -12.49 -18.85
N LYS A 337 -22.94 -13.05 -20.07
CA LYS A 337 -23.70 -14.26 -20.44
C LYS A 337 -22.83 -15.22 -21.26
N ASN A 338 -23.29 -16.46 -21.43
CA ASN A 338 -22.66 -17.49 -22.28
C ASN A 338 -21.13 -17.56 -22.14
N TYR A 339 -20.67 -18.07 -21.00
CA TYR A 339 -19.27 -18.04 -20.61
C TYR A 339 -18.67 -19.44 -20.42
N SER A 340 -17.36 -19.55 -20.64
CA SER A 340 -16.58 -20.78 -20.44
C SER A 340 -15.10 -20.43 -20.19
N VAL A 341 -14.32 -21.42 -19.77
CA VAL A 341 -12.86 -21.34 -19.68
C VAL A 341 -12.23 -22.46 -20.49
N ALA A 342 -11.06 -22.22 -21.04
CA ALA A 342 -10.30 -23.20 -21.81
C ALA A 342 -8.80 -22.99 -21.61
N VAL A 343 -8.01 -24.00 -21.94
CA VAL A 343 -6.57 -23.86 -22.10
C VAL A 343 -6.31 -23.71 -23.60
N GLY A 344 -5.44 -22.80 -24.01
CA GLY A 344 -5.25 -22.53 -25.44
C GLY A 344 -3.92 -21.94 -25.83
N TRP A 345 -3.94 -21.42 -27.05
CA TRP A 345 -2.85 -20.75 -27.74
C TRP A 345 -3.31 -19.38 -28.23
N LEU A 346 -2.43 -18.39 -28.10
CA LEU A 346 -2.53 -17.11 -28.78
C LEU A 346 -1.48 -17.05 -29.88
N ASP A 347 -1.92 -17.05 -31.14
CA ASP A 347 -1.05 -17.09 -32.32
C ASP A 347 -0.68 -15.70 -32.84
N GLN A 348 -1.55 -14.71 -32.65
CA GLN A 348 -1.37 -13.35 -33.15
C GLN A 348 -1.62 -12.36 -32.02
N LEU A 349 -0.55 -11.90 -31.38
CA LEU A 349 -0.61 -10.79 -30.43
C LEU A 349 -0.40 -9.46 -31.16
N ARG A 350 -1.18 -8.45 -30.79
CA ARG A 350 -1.03 -7.06 -31.26
C ARG A 350 -0.94 -6.15 -30.04
N ARG A 351 0.17 -5.43 -29.89
CA ARG A 351 0.36 -4.51 -28.77
C ARG A 351 -0.04 -3.08 -29.12
N ILE A 352 -0.87 -2.47 -28.28
CA ILE A 352 -1.26 -1.06 -28.37
C ILE A 352 -1.19 -0.44 -26.98
N THR A 353 -0.79 0.82 -26.87
CA THR A 353 -0.78 1.51 -25.58
C THR A 353 -2.15 2.08 -25.22
N TYR A 354 -2.41 2.29 -23.92
CA TYR A 354 -3.61 3.01 -23.48
C TYR A 354 -3.77 4.36 -24.19
N ASP A 355 -2.67 5.12 -24.29
CA ASP A 355 -2.68 6.47 -24.85
C ASP A 355 -2.95 6.46 -26.37
N GLN A 356 -2.38 5.49 -27.09
CA GLN A 356 -2.68 5.28 -28.52
C GLN A 356 -4.16 4.95 -28.75
N LEU A 357 -4.73 4.04 -27.95
CA LEU A 357 -6.12 3.66 -28.07
C LEU A 357 -7.05 4.85 -27.72
N GLN A 358 -6.71 5.61 -26.69
CA GLN A 358 -7.47 6.79 -26.30
C GLN A 358 -7.48 7.85 -27.40
N GLU A 359 -6.32 8.17 -27.98
CA GLU A 359 -6.20 9.13 -29.08
C GLU A 359 -7.02 8.70 -30.31
N MET A 360 -7.04 7.40 -30.60
CA MET A 360 -7.85 6.84 -31.69
C MET A 360 -9.34 7.04 -31.47
N ILE A 361 -9.83 6.84 -30.23
CA ILE A 361 -11.24 7.01 -29.90
C ILE A 361 -11.64 8.48 -29.97
N SER A 362 -10.85 9.38 -29.37
CA SER A 362 -11.14 10.82 -29.38
C SER A 362 -11.25 11.37 -30.81
N LYS A 363 -10.35 10.95 -31.72
CA LYS A 363 -10.41 11.35 -33.15
C LYS A 363 -11.63 10.81 -33.89
N GLU A 364 -12.22 9.70 -33.46
CA GLU A 364 -13.47 9.18 -34.03
C GLU A 364 -14.64 10.07 -33.61
N GLU A 365 -14.74 10.34 -32.31
CA GLU A 365 -15.82 11.11 -31.69
C GLU A 365 -15.85 12.54 -32.24
N ASP A 366 -14.69 13.16 -32.47
CA ASP A 366 -14.58 14.49 -33.08
C ASP A 366 -15.05 14.55 -34.55
N ARG A 367 -15.02 13.41 -35.27
CA ARG A 367 -15.47 13.33 -36.68
C ARG A 367 -16.98 13.14 -36.81
N GLU A 368 -17.66 12.65 -35.77
CA GLU A 368 -19.08 12.33 -35.80
C GLU A 368 -19.99 13.52 -35.44
N VAL A 369 -19.46 14.69 -35.06
CA VAL A 369 -20.26 15.91 -34.83
C VAL A 369 -20.36 16.74 -36.12
N PRO A 370 -21.52 16.78 -36.83
CA PRO A 370 -21.69 17.64 -37.98
C PRO A 370 -22.04 19.06 -37.52
N THR A 371 -21.36 20.05 -38.07
CA THR A 371 -21.78 21.45 -38.03
C THR A 371 -23.08 21.60 -38.83
N GLU A 372 -24.23 21.64 -38.16
CA GLU A 372 -25.48 22.07 -38.78
C GLU A 372 -25.76 23.56 -38.53
N ASP A 373 -26.37 24.15 -39.56
CA ASP A 373 -26.48 25.55 -39.93
C ASP A 373 -27.12 26.51 -38.91
N SER A 374 -26.66 27.76 -38.99
CA SER A 374 -27.21 28.96 -38.36
C SER A 374 -28.62 29.36 -38.87
N GLY A 375 -29.57 29.63 -37.96
CA GLY A 375 -30.86 30.31 -38.23
C GLY A 375 -31.80 30.40 -37.01
N PRO A 376 -32.71 31.40 -36.88
CA PRO A 376 -32.79 32.23 -35.67
C PRO A 376 -33.87 31.89 -34.62
N THR A 377 -33.53 32.26 -33.38
CA THR A 377 -34.32 32.64 -32.19
C THR A 377 -35.84 32.39 -32.18
N VAL A 378 -36.30 31.51 -31.28
CA VAL A 378 -37.58 31.64 -30.56
C VAL A 378 -37.39 31.23 -29.09
N MET A 379 -37.79 32.13 -28.19
CA MET A 379 -37.78 32.00 -26.73
C MET A 379 -38.80 30.97 -26.22
N GLY A 380 -38.42 30.17 -25.20
CA GLY A 380 -39.37 29.69 -24.20
C GLY A 380 -39.17 28.27 -23.64
N VAL A 381 -38.89 28.23 -22.32
CA VAL A 381 -39.20 27.16 -21.34
C VAL A 381 -38.20 26.00 -21.15
N GLY A 382 -37.23 26.26 -20.28
CA GLY A 382 -36.85 25.45 -19.11
C GLY A 382 -36.77 23.92 -19.21
N HIS A 383 -35.64 23.42 -19.69
CA HIS A 383 -35.07 22.14 -19.23
C HIS A 383 -33.68 22.41 -18.66
N VAL A 384 -33.47 21.99 -17.41
CA VAL A 384 -32.17 22.01 -16.72
C VAL A 384 -31.23 21.09 -17.50
N LYS A 385 -30.34 21.69 -18.28
CA LYS A 385 -29.17 21.01 -18.82
C LYS A 385 -28.20 20.81 -17.67
N ASP A 386 -27.87 19.54 -17.42
CA ASP A 386 -26.68 19.17 -16.69
C ASP A 386 -25.47 19.96 -17.21
N ALA A 387 -24.63 20.39 -16.28
CA ALA A 387 -23.52 21.29 -16.52
C ALA A 387 -22.67 20.81 -17.71
N PRO A 388 -22.26 21.71 -18.63
CA PRO A 388 -21.35 21.36 -19.69
C PRO A 388 -20.01 20.96 -19.06
N SER A 389 -19.54 19.77 -19.40
CA SER A 389 -18.15 19.35 -19.29
C SER A 389 -17.27 20.41 -19.95
N SER A 390 -16.75 21.31 -19.13
CA SER A 390 -15.85 22.38 -19.56
C SER A 390 -14.46 22.04 -19.05
N SER A 391 -13.76 21.24 -19.86
CA SER A 391 -12.31 21.30 -19.96
C SER A 391 -11.97 21.64 -21.41
N PRO A 392 -12.06 22.91 -21.85
CA PRO A 392 -11.57 23.32 -23.15
C PRO A 392 -10.18 23.93 -22.97
N LEU A 393 -9.16 23.12 -22.68
CA LEU A 393 -7.75 23.53 -22.80
C LEU A 393 -6.88 22.29 -23.09
N LEU A 394 -7.06 21.71 -24.27
CA LEU A 394 -6.10 20.83 -24.94
C LEU A 394 -6.07 21.26 -26.42
N THR A 395 -5.69 22.51 -26.65
CA THR A 395 -5.44 23.03 -28.00
C THR A 395 -4.25 23.98 -27.97
N GLU A 396 -3.12 23.50 -27.47
CA GLU A 396 -1.83 23.91 -28.03
C GLU A 396 -1.15 22.65 -28.57
N CYS A 397 -0.74 22.74 -29.83
CA CYS A 397 -0.19 21.68 -30.64
C CYS A 397 1.04 21.04 -29.97
N ILE A 398 0.86 19.86 -29.36
CA ILE A 398 1.96 18.92 -29.18
C ILE A 398 1.96 18.03 -30.42
N ASP A 399 2.96 18.19 -31.28
CA ASP A 399 3.31 17.23 -32.33
C ASP A 399 3.85 15.92 -31.71
N SER A 400 3.02 15.25 -30.89
CA SER A 400 3.25 13.87 -30.44
C SER A 400 2.10 12.99 -30.93
N ALA A 401 1.87 13.01 -32.24
CA ALA A 401 1.02 12.01 -32.87
C ALA A 401 1.72 10.67 -32.69
N HIS A 402 1.28 9.83 -31.75
CA HIS A 402 1.67 8.42 -31.78
C HIS A 402 1.01 7.85 -33.05
N PRO A 403 1.77 7.55 -34.12
CA PRO A 403 1.15 7.04 -35.33
C PRO A 403 0.44 5.72 -35.00
N PRO A 404 -0.72 5.44 -35.60
CA PRO A 404 -1.38 4.17 -35.40
C PRO A 404 -0.41 3.04 -35.74
N PRO A 405 -0.42 1.92 -34.99
CA PRO A 405 0.47 0.80 -35.25
C PRO A 405 0.39 0.32 -36.70
N THR A 406 1.52 -0.08 -37.28
CA THR A 406 1.60 -0.47 -38.70
C THR A 406 0.73 -1.68 -39.06
N TRP A 407 0.42 -2.52 -38.07
CA TRP A 407 -0.46 -3.67 -38.24
C TRP A 407 -1.94 -3.31 -38.25
N MET A 408 -2.33 -2.09 -37.88
CA MET A 408 -3.73 -1.69 -37.64
C MET A 408 -4.56 -1.75 -38.93
N THR A 409 -5.47 -2.73 -39.01
CA THR A 409 -6.46 -2.82 -40.08
C THR A 409 -7.80 -2.19 -39.65
N ARG A 410 -8.74 -2.08 -40.60
CA ARG A 410 -10.10 -1.62 -40.30
C ARG A 410 -10.81 -2.56 -39.32
N GLU A 411 -10.66 -3.87 -39.50
CA GLU A 411 -11.23 -4.88 -38.60
C GLU A 411 -10.67 -4.77 -37.19
N ASP A 412 -9.37 -4.47 -37.06
CA ASP A 412 -8.76 -4.26 -35.74
C ASP A 412 -9.32 -3.04 -35.02
N LYS A 413 -9.51 -1.96 -35.77
CA LYS A 413 -10.12 -0.74 -35.27
C LYS A 413 -11.55 -0.99 -34.79
N ASP A 414 -12.35 -1.70 -35.58
CA ASP A 414 -13.72 -2.07 -35.24
C ASP A 414 -13.77 -2.95 -33.98
N ASN A 415 -12.84 -3.90 -33.83
CA ASN A 415 -12.73 -4.74 -32.64
C ASN A 415 -12.36 -3.93 -31.38
N LEU A 416 -11.38 -3.03 -31.48
CA LEU A 416 -10.95 -2.17 -30.37
C LEU A 416 -12.08 -1.22 -29.93
N PHE A 417 -12.84 -0.66 -30.86
CA PHE A 417 -14.01 0.14 -30.52
C PHE A 417 -15.14 -0.68 -29.91
N TYR A 418 -15.36 -1.89 -30.40
CA TYR A 418 -16.34 -2.79 -29.81
C TYR A 418 -15.99 -3.17 -28.37
N ILE A 419 -14.71 -3.46 -28.11
CA ILE A 419 -14.15 -3.66 -26.76
C ILE A 419 -14.45 -2.46 -25.87
N MET A 420 -14.11 -1.25 -26.34
CA MET A 420 -14.30 -0.01 -25.59
C MET A 420 -15.78 0.25 -25.28
N HIS A 421 -16.64 0.10 -26.28
CA HIS A 421 -18.08 0.31 -26.15
C HIS A 421 -18.69 -0.58 -25.07
N CYS A 422 -18.42 -1.89 -25.14
CA CYS A 422 -18.94 -2.86 -24.18
C CYS A 422 -18.40 -2.61 -22.77
N ALA A 423 -17.14 -2.21 -22.64
CA ALA A 423 -16.54 -1.91 -21.35
C ALA A 423 -17.14 -0.65 -20.70
N ARG A 424 -17.35 0.43 -21.48
CA ARG A 424 -18.04 1.64 -21.01
C ARG A 424 -19.47 1.34 -20.55
N LEU A 425 -20.20 0.50 -21.29
CA LEU A 425 -21.54 0.04 -20.91
C LEU A 425 -21.51 -0.69 -19.55
N ARG A 426 -20.57 -1.64 -19.38
CA ARG A 426 -20.39 -2.38 -18.13
C ARG A 426 -20.11 -1.48 -16.93
N LEU A 427 -19.19 -0.53 -17.09
CA LEU A 427 -18.84 0.42 -16.06
C LEU A 427 -20.08 1.21 -15.60
N ARG A 428 -20.85 1.75 -16.57
CA ARG A 428 -22.07 2.51 -16.29
C ARG A 428 -23.07 1.67 -15.48
N THR A 429 -23.39 0.46 -15.94
CA THR A 429 -24.31 -0.44 -15.22
C THR A 429 -23.82 -0.76 -13.81
N ARG A 430 -22.52 -0.99 -13.62
CA ARG A 430 -21.92 -1.27 -12.30
C ARG A 430 -22.04 -0.07 -11.35
N LEU A 431 -21.73 1.14 -11.83
CA LEU A 431 -21.86 2.37 -11.04
C LEU A 431 -23.32 2.67 -10.68
N GLU A 432 -24.27 2.47 -11.60
CA GLU A 432 -25.70 2.64 -11.32
C GLU A 432 -26.20 1.67 -10.24
N ARG A 433 -25.76 0.40 -10.26
CA ARG A 433 -26.09 -0.59 -9.23
C ARG A 433 -25.60 -0.15 -7.85
N GLN A 434 -24.36 0.32 -7.76
CA GLN A 434 -23.78 0.84 -6.52
C GLN A 434 -24.54 2.05 -5.97
N GLN A 435 -24.90 3.00 -6.83
CA GLN A 435 -25.67 4.18 -6.44
C GLN A 435 -27.08 3.82 -5.93
N ARG A 436 -27.77 2.87 -6.59
CA ARG A 436 -29.10 2.41 -6.16
C ARG A 436 -29.06 1.77 -4.78
N GLN A 437 -28.07 0.91 -4.51
CA GLN A 437 -27.90 0.30 -3.18
C GLN A 437 -27.62 1.33 -2.09
N GLN A 438 -26.79 2.35 -2.37
CA GLN A 438 -26.51 3.44 -1.43
C GLN A 438 -27.78 4.23 -1.07
N ARG A 439 -28.61 4.57 -2.07
CA ARG A 439 -29.90 5.27 -1.85
C ARG A 439 -30.89 4.44 -1.02
N GLN A 440 -30.91 3.12 -1.21
CA GLN A 440 -31.78 2.21 -0.46
C GLN A 440 -31.32 2.03 1.00
N CYS A 441 -30.00 1.95 1.25
CA CYS A 441 -29.46 1.87 2.61
C CYS A 441 -29.64 3.17 3.41
N GLY A 442 -29.73 4.33 2.74
CA GLY A 442 -29.99 5.64 3.36
C GLY A 442 -31.44 5.88 3.80
N HIS A 443 -32.40 5.01 3.43
CA HIS A 443 -33.83 5.15 3.77
C HIS A 443 -34.25 4.46 5.08
N GLY A 444 -33.29 4.05 5.92
CA GLY A 444 -33.54 3.54 7.25
C GLY A 444 -34.03 4.63 8.23
N ARG A 445 -35.36 4.79 8.33
CA ARG A 445 -36.14 5.45 9.39
C ARG A 445 -36.04 6.98 9.49
N LYS A 446 -36.99 7.66 8.82
CA LYS A 446 -37.41 9.03 9.13
C LYS A 446 -38.16 9.05 10.47
N ASP A 447 -37.48 9.28 11.57
CA ASP A 447 -38.09 9.80 12.79
C ASP A 447 -37.36 11.10 13.17
N GLY A 448 -37.93 12.24 12.73
CA GLY A 448 -37.69 13.58 13.28
C GLY A 448 -36.25 14.11 13.31
N GLY A 449 -35.74 14.57 12.17
CA GLY A 449 -34.51 15.37 12.06
C GLY A 449 -34.10 15.50 10.60
N GLY A 450 -33.60 16.68 10.19
CA GLY A 450 -33.37 17.11 8.79
C GLY A 450 -32.95 16.01 7.81
N ALA A 451 -33.53 16.02 6.62
CA ALA A 451 -33.17 15.13 5.53
C ALA A 451 -31.67 15.23 5.25
N VAL A 452 -30.90 14.23 5.68
CA VAL A 452 -29.51 14.07 5.26
C VAL A 452 -29.57 13.74 3.77
N ALA A 453 -29.13 14.67 2.93
CA ALA A 453 -29.02 14.45 1.50
C ALA A 453 -28.26 13.14 1.25
N ALA A 454 -28.77 12.30 0.34
CA ALA A 454 -28.03 11.12 -0.07
C ALA A 454 -26.65 11.57 -0.53
N PRO A 455 -25.55 11.01 0.02
CA PRO A 455 -24.22 11.48 -0.32
C PRO A 455 -23.97 11.32 -1.82
N PRO A 456 -23.24 12.25 -2.44
CA PRO A 456 -22.86 12.14 -3.85
C PRO A 456 -22.08 10.84 -4.08
N PRO A 457 -22.13 10.28 -5.31
CA PRO A 457 -21.42 9.06 -5.64
C PRO A 457 -19.93 9.18 -5.32
N VAL A 458 -19.31 8.05 -4.96
CA VAL A 458 -17.86 8.00 -4.73
C VAL A 458 -17.17 8.28 -6.05
N ASP A 459 -16.60 9.48 -6.17
CA ASP A 459 -15.64 9.75 -7.22
C ASP A 459 -14.32 9.08 -6.85
N PHE A 460 -13.93 8.07 -7.63
CA PHE A 460 -12.72 7.27 -7.43
C PHE A 460 -11.52 7.87 -8.18
N SER A 461 -11.66 9.04 -8.79
CA SER A 461 -10.59 9.73 -9.53
C SER A 461 -9.59 10.46 -8.61
N LEU A 462 -9.07 9.77 -7.58
CA LEU A 462 -7.93 10.31 -6.85
C LEU A 462 -6.68 10.19 -7.75
N PRO A 463 -5.87 11.25 -7.88
CA PRO A 463 -4.61 11.19 -8.62
C PRO A 463 -3.64 10.24 -7.91
N ASP A 464 -3.00 9.36 -8.68
CA ASP A 464 -1.89 8.53 -8.19
C ASP A 464 -0.55 9.14 -8.66
N PRO A 465 0.43 9.36 -7.76
CA PRO A 465 1.74 9.87 -8.13
C PRO A 465 2.56 8.81 -8.90
N LEU A 466 3.06 9.19 -10.08
CA LEU A 466 4.10 8.48 -10.80
C LEU A 466 5.47 9.08 -10.48
N ILE A 467 6.30 8.31 -9.78
CA ILE A 467 7.62 8.74 -9.33
C ILE A 467 8.71 8.01 -10.12
N LYS A 468 9.61 8.74 -10.77
CA LYS A 468 10.80 8.18 -11.42
C LYS A 468 12.04 8.47 -10.58
N VAL A 469 12.79 7.42 -10.26
CA VAL A 469 13.99 7.50 -9.40
C VAL A 469 15.19 6.86 -10.09
N LYS A 470 16.38 7.41 -9.87
CA LYS A 470 17.66 6.80 -10.26
C LYS A 470 18.63 6.85 -9.08
N GLY A 471 18.88 5.69 -8.48
CA GLY A 471 19.69 5.63 -7.25
C GLY A 471 18.99 6.38 -6.11
N ALA A 472 19.64 7.41 -5.56
CA ALA A 472 19.11 8.25 -4.48
C ALA A 472 18.45 9.56 -4.99
N GLU A 473 18.34 9.74 -6.30
CA GLU A 473 17.84 10.96 -6.92
C GLU A 473 16.45 10.77 -7.52
N VAL A 474 15.56 11.72 -7.25
CA VAL A 474 14.23 11.79 -7.88
C VAL A 474 14.38 12.54 -9.21
N LEU A 475 14.00 11.87 -10.30
CA LEU A 475 14.04 12.43 -11.66
C LEU A 475 12.78 13.25 -11.95
N SER A 476 11.61 12.68 -11.63
CA SER A 476 10.33 13.34 -11.85
C SER A 476 9.27 12.79 -10.89
N VAL A 477 8.29 13.63 -10.58
CA VAL A 477 7.02 13.28 -9.95
C VAL A 477 5.95 13.85 -10.87
N SER A 478 5.10 12.99 -11.44
CA SER A 478 4.02 13.39 -12.35
C SER A 478 2.74 12.72 -11.92
N ASP A 479 1.58 13.33 -12.16
CA ASP A 479 0.30 12.74 -11.82
C ASP A 479 -0.21 11.76 -12.86
N GLN A 480 -0.90 10.71 -12.42
CA GLN A 480 -1.76 9.93 -13.28
C GLN A 480 -3.20 10.05 -12.79
N VAL A 481 -3.96 10.93 -13.44
CA VAL A 481 -5.41 11.02 -13.25
C VAL A 481 -6.07 10.04 -14.22
N ILE A 482 -6.64 8.97 -13.69
CA ILE A 482 -7.40 8.00 -14.50
C ILE A 482 -8.81 8.58 -14.74
N SER A 483 -9.07 9.09 -15.94
CA SER A 483 -10.39 9.60 -16.34
C SER A 483 -11.40 8.46 -16.56
N THR A 484 -12.69 8.72 -16.33
CA THR A 484 -13.80 7.77 -16.59
C THR A 484 -13.95 7.35 -18.06
N GLN A 485 -13.33 8.09 -18.97
CA GLN A 485 -13.35 7.84 -20.41
C GLN A 485 -12.08 7.14 -20.92
N ASP A 486 -11.12 6.89 -20.03
CA ASP A 486 -9.79 6.35 -20.32
C ASP A 486 -9.86 4.87 -20.75
N ALA A 487 -9.11 4.52 -21.79
CA ALA A 487 -8.84 3.15 -22.22
C ALA A 487 -8.42 2.21 -21.08
N ARG A 488 -7.73 2.72 -20.05
CA ARG A 488 -7.35 1.97 -18.83
C ARG A 488 -8.56 1.35 -18.13
N LEU A 489 -9.67 2.10 -18.03
CA LEU A 489 -10.88 1.59 -17.39
C LEU A 489 -11.58 0.51 -18.22
N ALA A 490 -11.48 0.60 -19.55
CA ALA A 490 -12.08 -0.40 -20.41
C ALA A 490 -11.42 -1.77 -20.26
N VAL A 491 -10.09 -1.79 -20.22
CA VAL A 491 -9.33 -3.00 -19.89
C VAL A 491 -9.70 -3.50 -18.51
N ALA A 492 -9.75 -2.62 -17.51
CA ALA A 492 -10.13 -3.00 -16.15
C ALA A 492 -11.52 -3.68 -16.09
N GLU A 493 -12.54 -3.16 -16.80
CA GLU A 493 -13.88 -3.75 -16.82
C GLU A 493 -13.94 -5.13 -17.49
N LEU A 494 -13.19 -5.34 -18.57
CA LEU A 494 -13.12 -6.66 -19.22
C LEU A 494 -12.32 -7.66 -18.37
N MET A 495 -11.28 -7.22 -17.66
CA MET A 495 -10.59 -8.07 -16.68
C MET A 495 -11.50 -8.41 -15.50
N ILE A 496 -12.31 -7.45 -15.01
CA ILE A 496 -13.33 -7.70 -13.98
C ILE A 496 -14.34 -8.75 -14.47
N ALA A 497 -14.79 -8.67 -15.72
CA ALA A 497 -15.68 -9.65 -16.33
C ALA A 497 -15.04 -11.05 -16.41
N ALA A 498 -13.79 -11.15 -16.86
CA ALA A 498 -13.06 -12.42 -16.93
C ALA A 498 -12.86 -13.06 -15.53
N ASN A 499 -12.51 -12.24 -14.54
CA ASN A 499 -12.40 -12.62 -13.14
C ASN A 499 -13.73 -13.13 -12.56
N GLU A 500 -14.84 -12.43 -12.86
CA GLU A 500 -16.19 -12.83 -12.49
C GLU A 500 -16.58 -14.18 -13.12
N VAL A 501 -16.27 -14.40 -14.41
CA VAL A 501 -16.51 -15.67 -15.11
C VAL A 501 -15.80 -16.83 -14.41
N CYS A 502 -14.50 -16.68 -14.12
CA CYS A 502 -13.72 -17.71 -13.43
C CYS A 502 -14.33 -18.04 -12.06
N SER A 503 -14.76 -17.01 -11.32
CA SER A 503 -15.41 -17.19 -10.03
C SER A 503 -16.75 -17.93 -10.13
N ARG A 504 -17.59 -17.58 -11.12
CA ARG A 504 -18.90 -18.22 -11.35
C ARG A 504 -18.73 -19.69 -11.73
N ILE A 505 -17.78 -20.00 -12.61
CA ILE A 505 -17.48 -21.39 -13.02
C ILE A 505 -16.96 -22.20 -11.83
N ALA A 506 -16.00 -21.66 -11.07
CA ALA A 506 -15.46 -22.33 -9.90
C ALA A 506 -16.57 -22.67 -8.89
N GLN A 507 -17.44 -21.70 -8.61
CA GLN A 507 -18.54 -21.91 -7.67
C GLN A 507 -19.58 -22.92 -8.19
N ALA A 508 -20.00 -22.82 -9.45
CA ALA A 508 -21.00 -23.72 -10.04
C ALA A 508 -20.52 -25.19 -10.05
N ASN A 509 -19.21 -25.41 -10.08
CA ASN A 509 -18.59 -26.73 -10.06
C ASN A 509 -17.99 -27.11 -8.70
N HIS A 510 -18.26 -26.34 -7.64
CA HIS A 510 -17.73 -26.56 -6.29
C HIS A 510 -16.20 -26.68 -6.22
N ILE A 511 -15.50 -25.91 -7.05
CA ILE A 511 -14.03 -25.85 -7.09
C ILE A 511 -13.56 -24.78 -6.11
N THR A 512 -12.75 -25.17 -5.13
CA THR A 512 -12.15 -24.21 -4.18
C THR A 512 -11.07 -23.40 -4.88
N VAL A 513 -11.24 -22.07 -4.88
CA VAL A 513 -10.30 -21.10 -5.46
C VAL A 513 -10.10 -19.93 -4.49
N PRO A 514 -9.03 -19.13 -4.62
CA PRO A 514 -8.84 -17.95 -3.78
C PRO A 514 -9.77 -16.80 -4.21
N PHE A 515 -11.00 -16.78 -3.69
CA PHE A 515 -11.94 -15.67 -3.88
C PHE A 515 -11.39 -14.37 -3.30
N ARG A 516 -11.69 -13.25 -3.95
CA ARG A 516 -11.30 -11.89 -3.55
C ARG A 516 -12.54 -11.12 -3.12
N GLY A 517 -12.61 -10.73 -1.85
CA GLY A 517 -13.74 -9.97 -1.33
C GLY A 517 -13.40 -9.12 -0.12
N THR A 518 -14.35 -8.31 0.30
CA THR A 518 -14.21 -7.34 1.40
C THR A 518 -14.49 -8.04 2.73
N ARG A 519 -13.67 -7.78 3.76
CA ARG A 519 -13.93 -8.31 5.11
C ARG A 519 -15.22 -7.72 5.68
N ALA A 520 -15.77 -8.39 6.69
CA ALA A 520 -16.79 -7.77 7.52
C ALA A 520 -16.20 -6.52 8.22
N LEU A 521 -17.00 -5.46 8.31
CA LEU A 521 -16.59 -4.21 8.95
C LEU A 521 -16.14 -4.47 10.40
N SER A 522 -14.96 -3.96 10.76
CA SER A 522 -14.50 -3.95 12.15
C SER A 522 -15.28 -2.91 12.97
N SER A 523 -15.13 -2.96 14.30
CA SER A 523 -15.63 -1.90 15.19
C SER A 523 -15.19 -0.52 14.73
N ASP A 524 -13.94 -0.37 14.31
CA ASP A 524 -13.36 0.91 13.90
C ASP A 524 -14.00 1.43 12.61
N HIS A 525 -14.30 0.54 11.66
CA HIS A 525 -15.01 0.91 10.43
C HIS A 525 -16.46 1.28 10.70
N LEU A 526 -17.14 0.58 11.62
CA LEU A 526 -18.49 0.95 12.05
C LEU A 526 -18.49 2.30 12.76
N VAL A 527 -17.52 2.54 13.64
CA VAL A 527 -17.31 3.84 14.29
C VAL A 527 -17.05 4.92 13.24
N ALA A 528 -16.18 4.68 12.25
CA ALA A 528 -15.92 5.62 11.17
C ALA A 528 -17.18 5.93 10.35
N ARG A 529 -18.03 4.92 10.10
CA ARG A 529 -19.28 5.07 9.32
C ARG A 529 -20.32 5.94 10.02
N TYR A 530 -20.36 5.90 11.35
CA TYR A 530 -21.26 6.70 12.17
C TYR A 530 -20.51 7.79 12.93
N TYR A 531 -19.30 8.12 12.51
CA TYR A 531 -18.46 9.09 13.20
C TYR A 531 -19.14 10.46 13.10
N THR A 532 -19.45 11.02 14.26
CA THR A 532 -19.84 12.41 14.43
C THR A 532 -18.76 13.09 15.23
N GLU A 533 -18.47 14.35 14.92
CA GLU A 533 -17.51 15.13 15.69
C GLU A 533 -17.91 15.16 17.18
N PRO A 534 -16.94 14.99 18.11
CA PRO A 534 -17.22 14.96 19.54
C PRO A 534 -17.73 16.32 20.06
N GLU A 535 -18.38 16.33 21.23
CA GLU A 535 -18.84 17.57 21.87
C GLU A 535 -17.69 18.57 22.04
N GLY A 536 -17.88 19.80 21.55
CA GLY A 536 -16.85 20.84 21.54
C GLY A 536 -16.01 20.92 20.25
N VAL A 537 -16.21 19.99 19.29
CA VAL A 537 -15.66 20.07 17.93
C VAL A 537 -16.77 20.40 16.94
N GLN A 538 -16.59 21.45 16.15
CA GLN A 538 -17.55 21.85 15.11
C GLN A 538 -16.85 21.93 13.75
N THR A 539 -17.35 21.18 12.77
CA THR A 539 -16.95 21.35 11.37
C THR A 539 -17.46 22.69 10.86
N LEU A 540 -16.57 23.48 10.27
CA LEU A 540 -16.92 24.76 9.67
C LEU A 540 -17.39 24.54 8.23
N THR A 541 -18.37 25.34 7.81
CA THR A 541 -18.87 25.32 6.43
C THR A 541 -17.87 25.95 5.47
N SER A 542 -17.94 25.53 4.21
CA SER A 542 -17.25 26.18 3.09
C SER A 542 -17.56 27.67 2.98
N LEU A 543 -16.59 28.45 2.51
CA LEU A 543 -16.75 29.86 2.19
C LEU A 543 -17.79 30.08 1.09
N ASP A 544 -17.82 29.19 0.08
CA ASP A 544 -18.85 29.14 -0.95
C ASP A 544 -19.68 27.85 -0.82
N ALA A 545 -20.96 27.98 -0.47
CA ALA A 545 -21.88 26.85 -0.37
C ALA A 545 -22.45 26.40 -1.73
N SER A 546 -22.26 27.18 -2.80
CA SER A 546 -22.73 26.86 -4.15
C SER A 546 -21.76 25.99 -4.95
N HIS A 547 -20.54 25.82 -4.46
CA HIS A 547 -19.45 25.11 -5.13
C HIS A 547 -18.85 24.08 -4.19
N ILE A 548 -18.59 22.86 -4.70
CA ILE A 548 -17.87 21.83 -3.96
C ILE A 548 -16.42 21.89 -4.40
N PHE A 549 -15.53 22.30 -3.50
CA PHE A 549 -14.11 22.32 -3.77
C PHE A 549 -13.54 20.89 -3.87
N LEU A 550 -12.58 20.68 -4.76
CA LEU A 550 -11.89 19.42 -5.00
C LEU A 550 -11.22 18.90 -3.73
N ALA A 551 -10.60 19.79 -2.93
CA ALA A 551 -10.03 19.45 -1.63
C ALA A 551 -11.07 18.86 -0.66
N GLU A 552 -12.30 19.39 -0.66
CA GLU A 552 -13.43 18.88 0.12
C GLU A 552 -13.92 17.54 -0.46
N ALA A 553 -14.04 17.44 -1.78
CA ALA A 553 -14.44 16.21 -2.47
C ALA A 553 -13.46 15.04 -2.20
N MET A 554 -12.16 15.29 -2.30
CA MET A 554 -11.09 14.34 -1.99
C MET A 554 -11.19 13.85 -0.55
N GLN A 555 -11.34 14.77 0.41
CA GLN A 555 -11.48 14.40 1.82
C GLN A 555 -12.74 13.58 2.10
N SER A 556 -13.85 13.97 1.46
CA SER A 556 -15.11 13.23 1.53
C SER A 556 -14.92 11.80 0.99
N SER A 557 -14.17 11.63 -0.10
CA SER A 557 -13.80 10.31 -0.64
C SER A 557 -12.90 9.52 0.31
N VAL A 558 -11.85 10.13 0.88
CA VAL A 558 -10.95 9.48 1.86
C VAL A 558 -11.73 9.00 3.09
N ARG A 559 -12.63 9.84 3.63
CA ARG A 559 -13.53 9.47 4.74
C ARG A 559 -14.45 8.31 4.37
N ARG A 560 -15.00 8.27 3.17
CA ARG A 560 -15.81 7.13 2.74
C ARG A 560 -14.98 5.86 2.63
N LEU A 561 -13.78 5.94 2.05
CA LEU A 561 -12.86 4.81 1.94
C LEU A 561 -12.48 4.24 3.32
N SER A 562 -12.39 5.08 4.37
CA SER A 562 -12.12 4.62 5.73
C SER A 562 -13.28 3.82 6.36
N THR A 563 -14.50 3.90 5.80
CA THR A 563 -15.66 3.12 6.25
C THR A 563 -15.72 1.71 5.64
N VAL A 564 -14.81 1.37 4.72
CA VAL A 564 -14.77 0.08 4.03
C VAL A 564 -13.49 -0.66 4.42
N THR A 565 -13.58 -1.96 4.65
CA THR A 565 -12.37 -2.77 4.92
C THR A 565 -11.60 -3.05 3.64
N ARG A 566 -10.31 -3.35 3.77
CA ARG A 566 -9.50 -3.85 2.65
C ARG A 566 -10.04 -5.18 2.12
N ALA A 567 -9.94 -5.37 0.80
CA ALA A 567 -10.24 -6.66 0.18
C ALA A 567 -9.12 -7.68 0.51
N ILE A 568 -9.52 -8.94 0.68
CA ILE A 568 -8.64 -10.07 1.04
C ILE A 568 -8.90 -11.28 0.16
N TYR A 569 -7.97 -12.22 0.17
CA TYR A 569 -8.22 -13.55 -0.38
C TYR A 569 -8.81 -14.46 0.68
N HIS A 570 -9.80 -15.24 0.26
CA HIS A 570 -10.49 -16.22 1.10
C HIS A 570 -10.88 -17.44 0.27
N HIS A 571 -10.86 -18.63 0.86
CA HIS A 571 -11.19 -19.89 0.18
C HIS A 571 -12.69 -20.08 -0.07
N VAL A 572 -13.53 -19.35 0.68
CA VAL A 572 -14.99 -19.25 0.51
C VAL A 572 -15.35 -17.90 -0.12
N PRO A 573 -16.36 -17.84 -1.02
CA PRO A 573 -16.81 -16.58 -1.61
C PRO A 573 -17.14 -15.50 -0.58
N LEU A 574 -16.68 -14.28 -0.84
CA LEU A 574 -16.96 -13.09 -0.05
C LEU A 574 -17.48 -11.99 -0.96
N HIS A 575 -18.42 -11.20 -0.45
CA HIS A 575 -18.91 -10.03 -1.17
C HIS A 575 -17.79 -8.99 -1.33
N HIS A 576 -17.60 -8.48 -2.55
CA HIS A 576 -16.63 -7.46 -2.87
C HIS A 576 -17.33 -6.09 -2.92
N ALA A 577 -17.30 -5.34 -1.82
CA ALA A 577 -18.05 -4.09 -1.67
C ALA A 577 -17.71 -3.05 -2.75
N GLY A 578 -16.44 -2.93 -3.14
CA GLY A 578 -16.01 -1.97 -4.17
C GLY A 578 -16.44 -2.32 -5.61
N LEU A 579 -16.82 -3.57 -5.87
CA LEU A 579 -17.25 -4.04 -7.20
C LEU A 579 -18.72 -4.43 -7.23
N ASP A 580 -19.37 -4.47 -6.06
CA ASP A 580 -20.75 -4.91 -5.87
C ASP A 580 -21.04 -6.27 -6.52
N THR A 581 -20.23 -7.28 -6.15
CA THR A 581 -20.40 -8.66 -6.60
C THR A 581 -20.14 -9.65 -5.47
N THR A 582 -20.85 -10.76 -5.45
CA THR A 582 -20.66 -11.87 -4.50
C THR A 582 -19.61 -12.87 -4.94
N PHE A 583 -19.29 -12.90 -6.24
CA PHE A 583 -18.41 -13.89 -6.86
C PHE A 583 -17.32 -13.17 -7.64
N TYR A 584 -16.14 -13.11 -7.03
CA TYR A 584 -14.97 -12.49 -7.62
C TYR A 584 -13.70 -13.23 -7.21
N THR A 585 -12.82 -13.46 -8.18
CA THR A 585 -11.49 -14.03 -7.98
C THR A 585 -10.54 -13.38 -8.98
N HIS A 586 -9.25 -13.23 -8.64
CA HIS A 586 -8.28 -12.77 -9.64
C HIS A 586 -7.79 -13.96 -10.47
N SER A 587 -7.79 -13.81 -11.79
CA SER A 587 -7.31 -14.83 -12.74
C SER A 587 -6.63 -14.24 -13.98
N THR A 588 -6.44 -12.92 -14.04
CA THR A 588 -5.96 -12.21 -15.24
C THR A 588 -4.51 -11.76 -15.16
N SER A 589 -3.77 -12.03 -14.08
CA SER A 589 -2.37 -11.60 -13.94
C SER A 589 -1.46 -12.59 -13.19
N PRO A 590 -1.31 -13.83 -13.70
CA PRO A 590 -0.55 -14.89 -13.04
C PRO A 590 0.97 -14.68 -13.03
N LEU A 591 1.54 -13.79 -13.85
CA LEU A 591 2.98 -13.49 -13.79
C LEU A 591 3.37 -12.68 -12.54
N ARG A 592 2.41 -11.92 -12.00
CA ARG A 592 2.62 -10.99 -10.89
C ARG A 592 1.75 -11.26 -9.66
N ARG A 593 0.77 -12.16 -9.72
CA ARG A 593 -0.09 -12.54 -8.59
C ARG A 593 -0.20 -14.05 -8.47
N TYR A 594 0.25 -14.58 -7.34
CA TYR A 594 0.17 -16.01 -7.04
C TYR A 594 -1.26 -16.56 -6.95
N PRO A 595 -2.27 -15.83 -6.41
CA PRO A 595 -3.68 -16.24 -6.46
C PRO A 595 -4.18 -16.62 -7.85
N ASP A 596 -3.81 -15.85 -8.87
CA ASP A 596 -4.19 -16.10 -10.25
C ASP A 596 -3.61 -17.43 -10.75
N MET A 597 -2.35 -17.74 -10.39
CA MET A 597 -1.75 -19.06 -10.67
C MET A 597 -2.52 -20.20 -9.99
N LEU A 598 -2.99 -20.00 -8.75
CA LEU A 598 -3.80 -21.00 -8.04
C LEU A 598 -5.16 -21.21 -8.71
N VAL A 599 -5.81 -20.14 -9.18
CA VAL A 599 -7.05 -20.24 -9.96
C VAL A 599 -6.82 -21.02 -11.25
N HIS A 600 -5.75 -20.69 -11.99
CA HIS A 600 -5.37 -21.39 -13.22
C HIS A 600 -5.13 -22.88 -12.95
N HIS A 601 -4.37 -23.22 -11.91
CA HIS A 601 -4.13 -24.62 -11.51
C HIS A 601 -5.43 -25.38 -11.27
N GLN A 602 -6.34 -24.83 -10.45
CA GLN A 602 -7.61 -25.50 -10.12
C GLN A 602 -8.52 -25.65 -11.35
N LEU A 603 -8.68 -24.60 -12.16
CA LEU A 603 -9.55 -24.64 -13.34
C LEU A 603 -8.97 -25.52 -14.46
N LYS A 604 -7.64 -25.52 -14.67
CA LYS A 604 -6.98 -26.43 -15.60
C LYS A 604 -7.14 -27.89 -15.18
N THR A 605 -6.95 -28.18 -13.89
CA THR A 605 -7.16 -29.52 -13.32
C THR A 605 -8.59 -30.00 -13.56
N TRP A 606 -9.59 -29.13 -13.34
CA TRP A 606 -10.99 -29.43 -13.64
C TRP A 606 -11.24 -29.72 -15.12
N LEU A 607 -10.74 -28.88 -16.03
CA LEU A 607 -10.87 -29.08 -17.49
C LEU A 607 -10.29 -30.43 -17.94
N TRP A 608 -9.13 -30.79 -17.39
CA TRP A 608 -8.48 -32.06 -17.70
C TRP A 608 -9.28 -33.27 -17.25
N GLN A 609 -9.84 -33.22 -16.04
CA GLN A 609 -10.68 -34.30 -15.51
C GLN A 609 -11.97 -34.47 -16.30
N GLN A 610 -12.63 -33.38 -16.72
CA GLN A 610 -13.83 -33.46 -17.55
C GLN A 610 -13.57 -34.19 -18.89
N ARG A 611 -12.46 -33.88 -19.55
CA ARG A 611 -12.05 -34.52 -20.80
C ARG A 611 -11.75 -36.02 -20.66
N ARG A 612 -11.25 -36.45 -19.49
CA ARG A 612 -11.00 -37.87 -19.18
C ARG A 612 -12.25 -38.62 -18.72
N GLY A 613 -13.12 -37.97 -17.95
CA GLY A 613 -14.34 -38.56 -17.38
C GLY A 613 -15.50 -38.72 -18.37
N GLY A 614 -15.50 -37.97 -19.48
CA GLY A 614 -16.56 -38.01 -20.49
C GLY A 614 -16.53 -39.19 -21.48
N GLY A 615 -15.56 -40.10 -21.37
CA GLY A 615 -15.39 -41.25 -22.28
C GLY A 615 -15.64 -42.60 -21.62
N SER A 616 -16.89 -43.08 -21.64
CA SER A 616 -17.18 -44.50 -21.45
C SER A 616 -16.52 -45.31 -22.57
N SER A 617 -15.73 -46.32 -22.20
CA SER A 617 -15.31 -47.47 -23.02
C SER A 617 -14.69 -47.17 -24.39
N GLY A 618 -13.42 -46.78 -24.42
CA GLY A 618 -12.59 -46.86 -25.61
C GLY A 618 -11.13 -46.86 -25.19
N LYS A 619 -10.38 -47.91 -25.53
CA LYS A 619 -8.96 -48.10 -25.17
C LYS A 619 -8.15 -46.81 -25.38
N ALA A 620 -7.96 -46.03 -24.31
CA ALA A 620 -7.10 -44.87 -24.33
C ALA A 620 -5.66 -45.38 -24.43
N ARG A 621 -5.05 -45.13 -25.59
CA ARG A 621 -3.63 -45.35 -25.84
C ARG A 621 -2.86 -44.64 -24.72
N ALA A 622 -2.16 -45.40 -23.90
CA ALA A 622 -1.33 -44.88 -22.83
C ALA A 622 -0.25 -43.98 -23.44
N VAL A 623 -0.50 -42.67 -23.45
CA VAL A 623 0.55 -41.67 -23.66
C VAL A 623 1.30 -41.61 -22.33
N SER A 624 2.49 -42.21 -22.30
CA SER A 624 3.42 -42.12 -21.19
C SER A 624 4.04 -40.72 -21.16
N THR A 625 3.34 -39.75 -20.58
CA THR A 625 3.95 -38.49 -20.17
C THR A 625 4.22 -38.54 -18.67
N SER A 626 5.49 -38.42 -18.31
CA SER A 626 6.06 -38.45 -16.94
C SER A 626 5.70 -37.22 -16.09
N ALA A 627 4.71 -36.42 -16.49
CA ALA A 627 4.27 -35.26 -15.74
C ALA A 627 3.18 -35.68 -14.74
N ALA A 628 3.46 -35.49 -13.44
CA ALA A 628 2.55 -35.88 -12.37
C ALA A 628 1.12 -35.37 -12.63
N PRO A 629 0.07 -36.17 -12.33
CA PRO A 629 -1.30 -35.69 -12.39
C PRO A 629 -1.44 -34.51 -11.43
N GLN A 630 -1.77 -33.33 -11.95
CA GLN A 630 -2.10 -32.19 -11.09
C GLN A 630 -3.37 -32.54 -10.31
N GLU A 631 -3.24 -32.66 -8.99
CA GLU A 631 -4.36 -32.87 -8.09
C GLU A 631 -4.98 -31.52 -7.71
N PHE A 632 -6.26 -31.55 -7.37
CA PHE A 632 -6.90 -30.37 -6.81
C PHE A 632 -6.24 -30.00 -5.47
N ILE A 633 -6.06 -28.71 -5.26
CA ILE A 633 -5.63 -28.17 -3.96
C ILE A 633 -6.77 -28.38 -2.98
N PRO A 634 -6.57 -29.11 -1.87
CA PRO A 634 -7.60 -29.30 -0.86
C PRO A 634 -8.02 -27.99 -0.20
N GLU A 635 -9.26 -27.91 0.27
CA GLU A 635 -9.82 -26.69 0.86
C GLU A 635 -9.01 -26.16 2.05
N TYR A 636 -8.53 -27.02 2.95
CA TYR A 636 -7.71 -26.62 4.11
C TYR A 636 -6.37 -26.01 3.68
N ALA A 637 -5.77 -26.52 2.60
CA ALA A 637 -4.53 -26.01 2.05
C ALA A 637 -4.78 -24.66 1.38
N MET A 638 -5.86 -24.54 0.61
CA MET A 638 -6.28 -23.27 0.00
C MET A 638 -6.55 -22.20 1.06
N ALA A 639 -7.24 -22.54 2.16
CA ALA A 639 -7.48 -21.62 3.27
C ALA A 639 -6.17 -21.07 3.87
N SER A 640 -5.19 -21.94 4.07
CA SER A 640 -3.86 -21.58 4.57
C SER A 640 -3.11 -20.68 3.59
N LEU A 641 -3.18 -20.98 2.29
CA LEU A 641 -2.59 -20.16 1.23
C LEU A 641 -3.25 -18.78 1.16
N CYS A 642 -4.58 -18.68 1.19
CA CYS A 642 -5.32 -17.41 1.17
C CYS A 642 -4.95 -16.51 2.35
N ALA A 643 -4.83 -17.06 3.57
CA ALA A 643 -4.43 -16.31 4.76
C ALA A 643 -3.00 -15.77 4.63
N MET A 644 -2.08 -16.61 4.14
CA MET A 644 -0.68 -16.25 3.89
C MET A 644 -0.56 -15.15 2.83
N ILE A 645 -1.26 -15.29 1.70
CA ILE A 645 -1.27 -14.30 0.61
C ILE A 645 -1.84 -12.97 1.11
N SER A 646 -2.98 -12.98 1.81
CA SER A 646 -3.60 -11.75 2.30
C SER A 646 -2.66 -10.98 3.24
N THR A 647 -1.97 -11.68 4.13
CA THR A 647 -1.00 -11.08 5.07
C THR A 647 0.20 -10.48 4.33
N LYS A 648 0.73 -11.18 3.33
CA LYS A 648 1.89 -10.71 2.55
C LYS A 648 1.54 -9.55 1.63
N GLN A 649 0.39 -9.58 0.97
CA GLN A 649 -0.09 -8.48 0.14
C GLN A 649 -0.32 -7.21 0.97
N GLU A 650 -0.87 -7.34 2.18
CA GLU A 650 -1.03 -6.21 3.09
C GLU A 650 0.33 -5.57 3.45
N ARG A 651 1.34 -6.39 3.75
CA ARG A 651 2.70 -5.91 4.02
C ARG A 651 3.34 -5.25 2.81
N ALA A 652 3.18 -5.82 1.62
CA ALA A 652 3.69 -5.24 0.38
C ALA A 652 3.04 -3.88 0.08
N SER A 653 1.71 -3.76 0.25
CA SER A 653 0.99 -2.49 0.08
C SER A 653 1.47 -1.43 1.08
N LEU A 654 1.66 -1.76 2.36
CA LEU A 654 2.21 -0.81 3.33
C LEU A 654 3.63 -0.34 2.96
N LEU A 655 4.45 -1.25 2.42
CA LEU A 655 5.78 -0.89 1.93
C LEU A 655 5.68 0.06 0.72
N GLN A 656 4.81 -0.22 -0.23
CA GLN A 656 4.57 0.65 -1.40
C GLN A 656 4.18 2.06 -0.94
N ASP A 657 3.18 2.18 -0.07
CA ASP A 657 2.72 3.46 0.48
C ASP A 657 3.87 4.23 1.16
N SER A 658 4.67 3.52 1.98
CA SER A 658 5.81 4.11 2.69
C SER A 658 6.95 4.55 1.76
N SER A 659 7.18 3.80 0.68
CA SER A 659 8.21 4.11 -0.33
C SER A 659 7.80 5.32 -1.16
N THR A 660 6.57 5.32 -1.69
CA THR A 660 6.01 6.46 -2.42
C THR A 660 6.11 7.74 -1.60
N ARG A 661 5.69 7.70 -0.32
CA ARG A 661 5.80 8.85 0.59
C ARG A 661 7.26 9.28 0.80
N PHE A 662 8.17 8.33 1.00
CA PHE A 662 9.60 8.64 1.16
C PHE A 662 10.13 9.43 -0.04
N TRP A 663 9.83 9.00 -1.26
CA TRP A 663 10.34 9.66 -2.46
C TRP A 663 9.70 11.01 -2.74
N ILE A 664 8.42 11.19 -2.43
CA ILE A 664 7.77 12.52 -2.50
C ILE A 664 8.45 13.50 -1.55
N LEU A 665 8.68 13.09 -0.29
CA LEU A 665 9.37 13.95 0.67
C LEU A 665 10.82 14.23 0.25
N ARG A 666 11.50 13.25 -0.34
CA ARG A 666 12.85 13.43 -0.87
C ARG A 666 12.88 14.42 -2.04
N TYR A 667 11.85 14.41 -2.89
CA TYR A 667 11.68 15.38 -3.96
C TYR A 667 11.57 16.80 -3.42
N LEU A 668 10.72 17.03 -2.41
CA LEU A 668 10.59 18.34 -1.76
C LEU A 668 11.91 18.80 -1.12
N GLU A 669 12.61 17.88 -0.45
CA GLU A 669 13.91 18.18 0.15
C GLU A 669 14.95 18.60 -0.91
N ASN A 670 14.90 18.00 -2.10
CA ASN A 670 15.76 18.39 -3.22
C ASN A 670 15.38 19.76 -3.79
N LEU A 671 14.08 20.07 -3.91
CA LEU A 671 13.59 21.36 -4.36
C LEU A 671 14.04 22.50 -3.42
N GLU A 672 13.97 22.29 -2.11
CA GLU A 672 14.44 23.28 -1.11
C GLU A 672 15.96 23.48 -1.14
N ARG A 673 16.73 22.42 -1.43
CA ARG A 673 18.19 22.57 -1.61
C ARG A 673 18.54 23.31 -2.90
N ALA A 674 17.80 23.06 -3.97
CA ALA A 674 18.01 23.73 -5.25
C ALA A 674 17.72 25.23 -5.15
N SER A 675 16.61 25.64 -4.52
CA SER A 675 16.29 27.06 -4.29
C SER A 675 17.36 27.75 -3.44
N ALA A 676 17.78 27.15 -2.33
CA ALA A 676 18.84 27.70 -1.48
C ALA A 676 20.18 27.88 -2.22
N SER A 677 20.51 26.97 -3.14
CA SER A 677 21.73 27.08 -3.96
C SER A 677 21.65 28.19 -5.01
N ALA A 678 20.48 28.40 -5.62
CA ALA A 678 20.24 29.46 -6.58
C ALA A 678 20.30 30.85 -5.92
N ASP A 679 19.71 30.97 -4.73
CA ASP A 679 19.77 32.19 -3.90
C ASP A 679 21.21 32.51 -3.50
N ALA A 680 21.99 31.51 -3.10
CA ALA A 680 23.40 31.69 -2.76
C ALA A 680 24.23 32.15 -3.98
N ALA A 681 23.94 31.63 -5.18
CA ALA A 681 24.59 32.04 -6.41
C ALA A 681 24.19 33.48 -6.82
N ALA A 682 22.92 33.85 -6.66
CA ALA A 682 22.42 35.20 -6.91
C ALA A 682 23.02 36.22 -5.94
N ALA A 683 23.06 35.91 -4.64
CA ALA A 683 23.69 36.75 -3.61
C ALA A 683 25.20 36.91 -3.80
N ALA A 684 25.88 35.92 -4.38
CA ALA A 684 27.29 36.03 -4.72
C ALA A 684 27.54 36.95 -5.95
N ALA A 685 26.55 37.11 -6.83
CA ALA A 685 26.62 37.97 -8.00
C ALA A 685 26.30 39.45 -7.70
N THR A 686 25.45 39.72 -6.70
CA THR A 686 25.09 41.08 -6.25
C THR A 686 26.04 41.58 -5.15
N ARG A 687 27.28 41.90 -5.54
CA ARG A 687 28.31 42.46 -4.63
C ARG A 687 28.18 43.95 -4.31
N ASP A 688 26.99 44.55 -4.39
CA ASP A 688 26.76 45.91 -3.91
C ASP A 688 25.86 45.91 -2.68
N GLY A 689 26.45 46.31 -1.56
CA GLY A 689 25.83 46.25 -0.25
C GLY A 689 24.63 47.17 -0.13
N SER A 690 23.43 46.58 -0.05
CA SER A 690 22.35 47.07 0.80
C SER A 690 21.30 45.98 1.03
N ASN A 691 21.00 45.77 2.32
CA ASN A 691 20.01 44.87 2.94
C ASN A 691 20.16 43.36 2.75
N GLY A 692 20.57 42.71 3.85
CA GLY A 692 20.51 41.27 4.02
C GLY A 692 19.08 40.79 4.26
N ASP A 693 18.35 40.51 3.18
CA ASP A 693 17.20 39.63 3.26
C ASP A 693 17.69 38.19 3.47
N SER A 694 17.08 37.50 4.43
CA SER A 694 17.26 36.07 4.67
C SER A 694 17.01 35.27 3.38
N PRO A 695 17.66 34.10 3.17
CA PRO A 695 17.43 33.28 1.99
C PRO A 695 15.94 33.12 1.73
N HIS A 696 15.49 33.43 0.52
CA HIS A 696 14.07 33.43 0.17
C HIS A 696 13.58 31.98 0.15
N LYS A 697 12.99 31.54 1.27
CA LYS A 697 12.36 30.23 1.33
C LYS A 697 11.24 30.17 0.30
N ARG A 698 11.15 29.05 -0.40
CA ARG A 698 10.12 28.83 -1.41
C ARG A 698 8.74 28.86 -0.73
N SER A 699 7.85 29.71 -1.24
CA SER A 699 6.46 29.76 -0.82
C SER A 699 5.64 28.79 -1.68
N TYR A 700 4.75 28.07 -1.02
CA TYR A 700 3.83 27.10 -1.58
C TYR A 700 2.41 27.61 -1.42
N VAL A 701 1.58 27.37 -2.43
CA VAL A 701 0.16 27.71 -2.40
C VAL A 701 -0.62 26.46 -2.01
N CYS A 702 -1.25 26.53 -0.86
CA CYS A 702 -1.87 25.44 -0.13
C CYS A 702 -3.41 25.60 -0.20
N LEU A 703 -4.17 24.60 -0.66
CA LEU A 703 -5.64 24.61 -0.60
C LEU A 703 -6.15 24.03 0.72
N VAL A 704 -7.11 24.70 1.35
CA VAL A 704 -7.71 24.23 2.61
C VAL A 704 -8.88 23.30 2.32
N GLY A 705 -8.77 22.07 2.82
CA GLY A 705 -9.87 21.11 2.95
C GLY A 705 -10.74 21.43 4.16
N GLU A 706 -11.25 20.40 4.84
CA GLU A 706 -12.12 20.59 6.00
C GLU A 706 -11.39 21.24 7.18
N THR A 707 -12.08 22.18 7.82
CA THR A 707 -11.64 22.80 9.06
C THR A 707 -12.58 22.45 10.21
N ARG A 708 -11.99 22.04 11.32
CA ARG A 708 -12.67 21.75 12.58
C ARG A 708 -12.28 22.79 13.62
N ARG A 709 -13.26 23.44 14.25
CA ARG A 709 -13.05 24.30 15.42
C ARG A 709 -13.06 23.45 16.68
N VAL A 710 -12.03 23.57 17.51
CA VAL A 710 -11.86 22.85 18.77
C VAL A 710 -12.04 23.83 19.93
N VAL A 711 -13.22 23.83 20.57
CA VAL A 711 -13.58 24.76 21.66
C VAL A 711 -13.07 24.25 23.02
N ALA A 712 -12.96 22.93 23.16
CA ALA A 712 -12.26 22.26 24.25
C ALA A 712 -11.50 21.08 23.63
N ALA A 713 -10.26 20.82 24.07
CA ALA A 713 -9.53 19.64 23.61
C ALA A 713 -10.38 18.40 23.91
N PRO A 714 -10.82 17.62 22.91
CA PRO A 714 -11.38 16.31 23.18
C PRO A 714 -10.25 15.52 23.85
N ALA A 715 -10.58 14.68 24.82
CA ALA A 715 -9.62 13.73 25.36
C ALA A 715 -9.26 12.70 24.27
N TYR A 716 -8.45 13.10 23.29
CA TYR A 716 -7.91 12.21 22.26
C TYR A 716 -6.78 11.40 22.88
N THR A 717 -7.14 10.33 23.60
CA THR A 717 -6.21 9.23 23.83
C THR A 717 -6.32 8.26 22.66
N ARG A 718 -5.20 8.01 21.96
CA ARG A 718 -5.05 6.74 21.23
C ARG A 718 -5.38 5.63 22.24
N PHE A 719 -6.38 4.80 21.93
CA PHE A 719 -6.80 3.68 22.76
C PHE A 719 -5.58 2.87 23.23
N ALA A 720 -5.22 3.03 24.49
CA ALA A 720 -4.43 2.07 25.23
C ALA A 720 -5.35 1.57 26.34
N CYS A 721 -6.20 0.59 26.00
CA CYS A 721 -6.96 -0.13 27.01
C CYS A 721 -5.92 -0.87 27.87
N SER A 722 -5.83 -0.53 29.15
CA SER A 722 -4.94 -1.25 30.05
C SER A 722 -5.38 -2.73 30.12
N SER A 723 -4.43 -3.64 30.37
CA SER A 723 -4.73 -5.07 30.52
C SER A 723 -5.82 -5.35 31.58
N ALA A 724 -5.99 -4.45 32.55
CA ALA A 724 -7.02 -4.53 33.58
C ALA A 724 -8.42 -4.16 33.05
N GLU A 725 -8.52 -3.10 32.23
CA GLU A 725 -9.78 -2.65 31.63
C GLU A 725 -10.28 -3.63 30.56
N LEU A 726 -9.37 -4.21 29.78
CA LEU A 726 -9.71 -5.24 28.79
C LEU A 726 -10.20 -6.52 29.47
N SER A 727 -9.62 -6.88 30.62
CA SER A 727 -10.09 -7.99 31.46
C SER A 727 -11.48 -7.71 32.05
N GLN A 728 -11.78 -6.45 32.41
CA GLN A 728 -13.09 -6.02 32.90
C GLN A 728 -14.15 -6.07 31.79
N LEU A 729 -13.83 -5.58 30.59
CA LEU A 729 -14.71 -5.67 29.41
C LEU A 729 -15.00 -7.11 29.00
N LEU A 730 -14.00 -7.99 29.06
CA LEU A 730 -14.15 -9.42 28.77
C LEU A 730 -14.86 -10.21 29.89
N SER A 731 -14.93 -9.65 31.10
CA SER A 731 -15.66 -10.25 32.23
C SER A 731 -17.17 -9.93 32.21
N LEU A 732 -17.62 -9.03 31.33
CA LEU A 732 -19.04 -8.78 31.12
C LEU A 732 -19.67 -9.99 30.43
N PRO A 733 -20.76 -10.57 30.98
CA PRO A 733 -21.37 -11.75 30.40
C PRO A 733 -21.89 -11.43 29.00
N LEU A 734 -21.40 -12.16 28.00
CA LEU A 734 -21.96 -12.16 26.65
C LEU A 734 -23.39 -12.65 26.74
N THR A 735 -24.36 -11.73 26.75
CA THR A 735 -25.77 -12.10 26.67
C THR A 735 -26.01 -12.76 25.32
N SER A 736 -26.10 -14.08 25.35
CA SER A 736 -26.53 -14.90 24.22
C SER A 736 -27.87 -14.39 23.72
N ALA A 737 -27.97 -14.18 22.41
CA ALA A 737 -29.21 -13.82 21.75
C ALA A 737 -30.35 -14.77 22.16
N SER A 738 -31.45 -14.21 22.67
CA SER A 738 -32.76 -14.86 22.57
C SER A 738 -33.83 -13.80 22.27
N THR A 739 -34.44 -14.02 21.11
CA THR A 739 -35.78 -13.65 20.67
C THR A 739 -36.81 -13.24 21.73
N THR A 740 -37.67 -12.32 21.30
CA THR A 740 -39.02 -11.94 21.78
C THR A 740 -39.16 -10.69 22.66
N SER A 741 -39.96 -9.75 22.11
CA SER A 741 -40.91 -8.85 22.75
C SER A 741 -40.45 -7.81 23.79
N SER A 742 -40.79 -6.56 23.45
CA SER A 742 -41.23 -5.46 24.34
C SER A 742 -40.21 -4.78 25.26
N THR A 743 -39.94 -3.52 24.90
CA THR A 743 -39.73 -2.37 25.80
C THR A 743 -38.67 -2.53 26.89
N VAL A 744 -37.40 -2.35 26.53
CA VAL A 744 -36.34 -1.99 27.49
C VAL A 744 -35.84 -0.59 27.13
N ARG A 745 -36.03 0.35 28.07
CA ARG A 745 -35.55 1.73 28.00
C ARG A 745 -34.03 1.73 27.80
N ARG A 746 -33.54 2.57 26.88
CA ARG A 746 -32.12 2.93 26.74
C ARG A 746 -31.53 3.21 28.14
N PRO A 747 -30.40 2.58 28.53
CA PRO A 747 -29.70 3.01 29.73
C PRO A 747 -29.19 4.44 29.50
N ALA A 748 -29.62 5.35 30.37
CA ALA A 748 -29.12 6.71 30.42
C ALA A 748 -27.67 6.67 30.95
N SER A 749 -26.74 7.26 30.20
CA SER A 749 -25.40 7.68 30.60
C SER A 749 -24.58 6.66 31.41
N LEU A 750 -23.72 5.91 30.73
CA LEU A 750 -22.50 5.38 31.36
C LEU A 750 -21.62 6.57 31.75
N GLN A 751 -21.39 6.78 33.05
CA GLN A 751 -20.43 7.79 33.53
C GLN A 751 -19.00 7.28 33.36
N VAL A 752 -18.28 7.89 32.41
CA VAL A 752 -16.89 7.59 32.01
C VAL A 752 -15.89 8.37 32.89
N ASP A 753 -16.16 8.54 34.18
CA ASP A 753 -15.39 9.47 35.02
C ASP A 753 -14.06 8.91 35.58
N ALA A 754 -13.66 7.67 35.24
CA ALA A 754 -12.49 7.03 35.84
C ALA A 754 -11.25 6.88 34.94
N VAL A 755 -11.30 7.24 33.64
CA VAL A 755 -10.17 7.04 32.70
C VAL A 755 -9.31 8.31 32.50
N ALA A 756 -9.71 9.45 33.04
CA ALA A 756 -9.01 10.72 32.84
C ALA A 756 -8.04 11.06 33.99
N ARG A 757 -6.79 10.58 33.92
CA ARG A 757 -5.67 11.21 34.65
C ARG A 757 -4.47 11.50 33.76
N TRP A 758 -4.72 12.19 32.66
CA TRP A 758 -3.82 13.22 32.11
C TRP A 758 -4.72 14.35 31.60
N ARG A 759 -4.79 15.46 32.33
CA ARG A 759 -5.51 16.65 31.86
C ARG A 759 -4.56 17.47 30.99
N GLN A 760 -4.87 17.60 29.70
CA GLN A 760 -4.46 18.79 28.97
C GLN A 760 -5.49 19.87 29.29
N GLU A 761 -5.18 20.73 30.27
CA GLU A 761 -6.00 21.91 30.54
C GLU A 761 -5.71 22.93 29.42
N THR A 762 -6.71 23.14 28.57
CA THR A 762 -6.76 24.00 27.36
C THR A 762 -6.17 23.42 26.06
N PRO A 763 -6.91 23.47 24.93
CA PRO A 763 -6.33 23.19 23.63
C PRO A 763 -5.30 24.29 23.31
N GLU A 764 -4.06 23.91 23.00
CA GLU A 764 -3.03 24.85 22.54
C GLU A 764 -3.42 25.55 21.23
N PHE A 765 -4.44 25.09 20.50
CA PHE A 765 -4.88 25.58 19.19
C PHE A 765 -6.41 25.61 19.07
N THR A 766 -6.97 26.61 18.37
CA THR A 766 -8.42 26.79 18.23
C THR A 766 -9.02 25.99 17.07
N TYR A 767 -8.22 25.68 16.04
CA TYR A 767 -8.66 25.06 14.80
C TYR A 767 -7.68 23.98 14.33
N VAL A 768 -8.24 22.97 13.66
CA VAL A 768 -7.52 21.90 12.97
C VAL A 768 -8.03 21.88 11.54
N SER A 769 -7.16 22.13 10.57
CA SER A 769 -7.51 22.15 9.14
C SER A 769 -6.68 21.16 8.37
N ASP A 770 -7.30 20.49 7.40
CA ASP A 770 -6.58 19.67 6.43
C ASP A 770 -6.19 20.54 5.23
N VAL A 771 -4.96 20.41 4.72
CA VAL A 771 -4.39 21.26 3.68
C VAL A 771 -3.71 20.42 2.61
N TYR A 772 -3.89 20.82 1.36
CA TYR A 772 -3.33 20.15 0.19
C TYR A 772 -2.26 21.03 -0.47
N ILE A 773 -1.06 20.48 -0.57
CA ILE A 773 0.04 21.09 -1.32
C ILE A 773 0.04 20.45 -2.71
N PRO A 774 0.01 21.25 -3.80
CA PRO A 774 -0.01 20.69 -5.15
C PRO A 774 1.16 19.74 -5.41
N GLU A 775 2.36 20.06 -4.93
CA GLU A 775 3.55 19.23 -5.11
C GLU A 775 3.60 17.97 -4.23
N VAL A 776 2.75 17.83 -3.20
CA VAL A 776 2.82 16.73 -2.22
C VAL A 776 1.64 15.79 -2.30
N GLN A 777 0.55 16.19 -2.97
CA GLN A 777 -0.61 15.36 -3.35
C GLN A 777 -1.28 14.59 -2.20
N LEU A 778 -0.89 14.86 -0.95
CA LEU A 778 -1.40 14.27 0.27
C LEU A 778 -2.06 15.37 1.11
N ALA A 779 -3.10 14.99 1.84
CA ALA A 779 -3.71 15.86 2.84
C ALA A 779 -2.78 15.97 4.06
N HIS A 780 -2.52 17.20 4.51
CA HIS A 780 -1.70 17.51 5.66
C HIS A 780 -2.55 18.21 6.72
N THR A 781 -2.57 17.67 7.92
CA THR A 781 -3.31 18.29 9.02
C THR A 781 -2.45 19.37 9.69
N ILE A 782 -2.96 20.60 9.71
CA ILE A 782 -2.37 21.75 10.40
C ILE A 782 -3.23 22.15 11.61
N THR A 783 -2.57 22.65 12.66
CA THR A 783 -3.20 23.18 13.87
C THR A 783 -2.92 24.68 13.98
N HIS A 784 -3.93 25.53 14.16
CA HIS A 784 -3.78 26.99 14.17
C HIS A 784 -4.85 27.71 15.02
N HIS A 785 -4.73 29.03 15.17
CA HIS A 785 -5.70 29.90 15.85
C HIS A 785 -6.51 30.79 14.92
N LEU A 786 -6.21 30.77 13.62
CA LEU A 786 -6.81 31.66 12.64
C LEU A 786 -8.19 31.14 12.19
N ASP A 787 -9.22 31.95 12.38
CA ASP A 787 -10.59 31.63 11.93
C ASP A 787 -10.79 31.75 10.42
N SER A 788 -9.87 32.42 9.72
CA SER A 788 -9.89 32.63 8.27
C SER A 788 -9.46 31.41 7.46
N VAL A 789 -8.87 30.40 8.09
CA VAL A 789 -8.43 29.17 7.43
C VAL A 789 -9.60 28.19 7.48
N ARG A 790 -10.40 28.16 6.41
CA ARG A 790 -11.61 27.32 6.22
C ARG A 790 -11.64 26.74 4.82
N VAL A 791 -12.50 25.75 4.55
CA VAL A 791 -12.70 25.20 3.19
C VAL A 791 -12.94 26.34 2.18
N GLY A 792 -12.17 26.35 1.09
CA GLY A 792 -12.17 27.42 0.08
C GLY A 792 -11.05 28.45 0.25
N ALA A 793 -10.47 28.57 1.46
CA ALA A 793 -9.34 29.46 1.69
C ALA A 793 -8.06 28.96 1.02
N VAL A 794 -7.18 29.91 0.68
CA VAL A 794 -5.86 29.67 0.10
C VAL A 794 -4.79 30.14 1.08
N LEU A 795 -3.82 29.28 1.37
CA LEU A 795 -2.71 29.57 2.28
C LEU A 795 -1.42 29.73 1.48
N GLU A 796 -0.60 30.70 1.89
CA GLU A 796 0.82 30.73 1.55
C GLU A 796 1.60 30.09 2.70
N CYS A 797 2.33 29.03 2.39
CA CYS A 797 3.02 28.16 3.35
C CYS A 797 4.47 27.97 2.89
N HIS A 798 5.45 27.95 3.81
CA HIS A 798 6.82 27.52 3.48
C HIS A 798 7.21 26.28 4.29
N ILE A 799 8.12 25.49 3.74
CA ILE A 799 8.61 24.28 4.38
C ILE A 799 9.65 24.65 5.45
N ALA A 800 9.41 24.23 6.69
CA ALA A 800 10.34 24.41 7.79
C ALA A 800 11.32 23.24 7.94
N ARG A 801 10.83 22.02 7.76
CA ARG A 801 11.63 20.79 7.90
C ARG A 801 11.03 19.65 7.08
N VAL A 802 11.89 18.86 6.46
CA VAL A 802 11.53 17.61 5.77
C VAL A 802 12.39 16.48 6.31
N GLN A 803 11.77 15.36 6.67
CA GLN A 803 12.47 14.13 7.06
C GLN A 803 11.85 12.94 6.30
N PRO A 804 12.41 12.59 5.11
CA PRO A 804 11.82 11.57 4.25
C PRO A 804 11.70 10.19 4.92
N THR A 805 12.74 9.78 5.66
CA THR A 805 12.79 8.46 6.33
C THR A 805 11.70 8.27 7.37
N GLN A 806 11.43 9.32 8.16
CA GLN A 806 10.40 9.30 9.20
C GLN A 806 9.01 9.64 8.65
N GLY A 807 8.91 10.03 7.37
CA GLY A 807 7.67 10.47 6.76
C GLY A 807 7.16 11.82 7.31
N LEU A 808 8.06 12.71 7.75
CA LEU A 808 7.70 13.98 8.38
C LEU A 808 7.90 15.17 7.44
N LEU A 809 6.88 16.03 7.37
CA LEU A 809 6.91 17.34 6.72
C LEU A 809 6.37 18.38 7.71
N GLU A 810 7.14 19.45 7.94
CA GLU A 810 6.73 20.58 8.78
C GLU A 810 6.59 21.83 7.92
N LEU A 811 5.43 22.49 8.06
CA LEU A 811 5.05 23.68 7.31
C LEU A 811 4.84 24.85 8.27
N VAL A 812 5.20 26.05 7.83
CA VAL A 812 4.89 27.30 8.51
C VAL A 812 3.99 28.12 7.59
N ILE A 813 2.89 28.64 8.13
CA ILE A 813 1.93 29.46 7.38
C ILE A 813 2.42 30.90 7.44
N ASP A 814 2.72 31.48 6.28
CA ASP A 814 3.15 32.87 6.17
C ASP A 814 1.95 33.80 6.11
N ARG A 815 1.00 33.50 5.22
CA ARG A 815 -0.18 34.34 4.97
C ARG A 815 -1.41 33.49 4.63
N VAL A 816 -2.58 33.98 5.04
CA VAL A 816 -3.88 33.48 4.59
C VAL A 816 -4.42 34.51 3.62
N LEU A 817 -4.64 34.13 2.36
CA LEU A 817 -5.09 35.06 1.32
C LEU A 817 -6.61 35.30 1.48
N PRO A 818 -7.06 36.52 1.86
CA PRO A 818 -8.47 36.81 1.98
C PRO A 818 -9.00 37.38 0.65
N GLY A 819 -9.93 36.68 -0.02
CA GLY A 819 -10.79 37.26 -1.05
C GLY A 819 -10.22 37.34 -2.48
N GLY A 820 -9.93 36.20 -3.11
CA GLY A 820 -9.70 36.07 -4.56
C GLY A 820 -10.71 35.13 -5.23
N ASP A 821 -10.62 34.93 -6.55
CA ASP A 821 -11.36 33.87 -7.26
C ASP A 821 -10.81 32.51 -6.82
N GLU A 822 -11.35 31.95 -5.72
CA GLU A 822 -10.95 30.66 -5.15
C GLU A 822 -11.00 29.55 -6.20
N ARG A 823 -11.90 29.67 -7.18
CA ARG A 823 -12.02 28.76 -8.33
C ARG A 823 -10.88 28.95 -9.32
N HIS A 824 -10.28 30.14 -9.43
CA HIS A 824 -9.05 30.35 -10.20
C HIS A 824 -7.87 29.66 -9.53
N TYR A 825 -7.71 29.77 -8.21
CA TYR A 825 -6.63 29.08 -7.49
C TYR A 825 -6.81 27.56 -7.50
N GLU A 826 -8.04 27.07 -7.38
CA GLU A 826 -8.35 25.65 -7.57
C GLU A 826 -8.04 25.21 -9.00
N ARG A 827 -8.37 26.02 -10.02
CA ARG A 827 -7.98 25.74 -11.41
C ARG A 827 -6.47 25.81 -11.64
N LEU A 828 -5.76 26.72 -11.00
CA LEU A 828 -4.29 26.81 -11.03
C LEU A 828 -3.66 25.62 -10.32
N TRP A 829 -4.23 25.20 -9.19
CA TRP A 829 -3.82 24.01 -8.47
C TRP A 829 -4.00 22.78 -9.36
N MET A 830 -5.19 22.58 -9.95
CA MET A 830 -5.44 21.55 -10.96
C MET A 830 -4.54 21.71 -12.19
N GLY A 831 -4.24 22.93 -12.62
CA GLY A 831 -3.30 23.22 -13.70
C GLY A 831 -1.85 22.90 -13.33
N GLY A 832 -1.48 22.98 -12.05
CA GLY A 832 -0.21 22.49 -11.49
C GLY A 832 -0.09 20.97 -11.59
N PHE A 833 -1.16 20.25 -11.25
CA PHE A 833 -1.29 18.80 -11.50
C PHE A 833 -1.15 18.45 -12.99
N VAL A 834 -1.70 19.27 -13.89
CA VAL A 834 -1.67 19.03 -15.36
C VAL A 834 -0.37 19.52 -16.02
N SER A 835 0.29 20.57 -15.53
CA SER A 835 1.56 21.06 -16.08
C SER A 835 2.76 20.20 -15.67
N GLN A 836 2.65 19.42 -14.58
CA GLN A 836 3.60 18.35 -14.24
C GLN A 836 3.36 17.06 -15.05
N LEU A 837 2.30 17.00 -15.86
CA LEU A 837 2.10 15.97 -16.88
C LEU A 837 2.80 16.34 -18.21
N ASP A 838 3.07 17.62 -18.47
CA ASP A 838 3.72 18.14 -19.68
C ASP A 838 5.24 18.40 -19.54
N ALA A 839 5.79 18.37 -18.32
CA ALA A 839 7.23 18.51 -18.03
C ALA A 839 7.87 17.16 -17.68
#